data_AF-A0A2A5VDP1-F1
#
_entry.id   AF-A0A2A5VDP1-F1
#
_cell.length_a   1.000
_cell.length_b   1.000
_cell.length_c   1.000
_cell.angle_alpha   90.00
_cell.angle_beta   90.00
_cell.angle_gamma   90.00
#
_symmetry.space_group_name_H-M   'P 1'
#
loop_
_entity.id
_entity.type
_entity.pdbx_description
1 polymer ?
#
loop_
_entity_poly.entity_id
_entity_poly.type
_entity_poly.pdbx_seq_one_letter_code
_entity_poly.pdbx_strand_id
1 'polypeptide(L)'
;MRVINKLPLAIMVLLMFIAPFSGCLSFSNNEDEKTMDDTWIDPVIEIENEEHSHNDLLAHRLSTPNVKLIDYHNLNCDGNISPPPELDNVAGRPCDDDFKNTGPTPGDNSEIAIEGNFEEDCVKYADNTGGCYAYVSSYNQLEILDISKPNDIVLMSTYYAEVARMIDIKVTKDNNWVLVNHELTNSDLDPIPNDDDANSGANRLDVIYVGDKTSPIKVAEWNNPPAGFHNQDLAVYCNWEGAFDPTEECSLFLFGADPYPEMIEGGSGTYYKGTQVFYVPRGIESWLPTQNEEQSNSSREIIRWGGYTPEPYTTCGGSIFNHDHVYFVHPITQQRLLAASYWGAGLRLVDVSEPPVIADPEGITWPPEVGRWMGCASADEGWYGPEGGGHANMSPEEWLDSNQGNDNIHYAVPNDYLICSGISTFDPVEEWPSHCGTGFEDPTYGVNWRHYTYIAPEYGSNENHTGYIWTIDTTDPTQPFLVSKWKLPGEGMKENGSHPQHWIPGGYIFSPHNGDTGPSGHVYYTHYHAGAWMTDHGEIWDDLIWENGVPEPNRGFQAIEQLAETRTVGYYLPAGPPWIDNATEVLGYDMADCWASCMIPFDWGLQYDPRGFVYVSEMVSGIYVIQFDEDYDPMYDYPPLWYDLMDEE
;
A
#
# COMPACT_ATOMS: atom_id res chain seq x y z
N MET A 1 19.46 30.20 61.54
CA MET A 1 19.09 30.67 60.18
C MET A 1 19.45 29.58 59.19
N ARG A 2 18.51 28.67 58.91
CA ARG A 2 18.65 27.59 57.94
C ARG A 2 17.26 27.26 57.40
N VAL A 3 16.83 28.00 56.39
CA VAL A 3 15.73 27.66 55.48
C VAL A 3 16.09 28.33 54.16
N ILE A 4 16.34 27.54 53.12
CA ILE A 4 16.35 27.80 51.66
C ILE A 4 17.21 26.65 51.08
N ASN A 5 16.55 25.58 50.59
CA ASN A 5 17.04 24.59 49.59
C ASN A 5 16.18 23.30 49.51
N LYS A 6 14.86 23.36 49.78
CA LYS A 6 14.00 22.17 49.63
C LYS A 6 12.80 22.35 48.71
N LEU A 7 12.66 23.50 48.05
CA LEU A 7 11.54 23.75 47.15
C LEU A 7 11.55 22.83 45.91
N PRO A 8 12.69 22.56 45.23
CA PRO A 8 12.72 21.66 44.08
C PRO A 8 12.41 20.21 44.48
N LEU A 9 12.94 19.76 45.61
CA LEU A 9 12.71 18.42 46.14
C LEU A 9 11.26 18.23 46.62
N ALA A 10 10.62 19.28 47.14
CA ALA A 10 9.21 19.23 47.53
C ALA A 10 8.29 19.16 46.31
N ILE A 11 8.63 19.84 45.20
CA ILE A 11 7.86 19.77 43.95
C ILE A 11 8.02 18.39 43.29
N MET A 12 9.23 17.83 43.28
CA MET A 12 9.49 16.51 42.70
C MET A 12 8.81 15.38 43.49
N VAL A 13 8.79 15.47 44.82
CA VAL A 13 8.04 14.53 45.67
C VAL A 13 6.53 14.70 45.48
N LEU A 14 6.04 15.93 45.28
CA LEU A 14 4.62 16.17 45.00
C LEU A 14 4.20 15.57 43.64
N LEU A 15 5.02 15.72 42.59
CA LEU A 15 4.77 15.12 41.26
C LEU A 15 4.79 13.59 41.31
N MET A 16 5.73 12.98 42.05
CA MET A 16 5.79 11.53 42.23
C MET A 16 4.64 10.96 43.08
N PHE A 17 4.00 11.78 43.91
CA PHE A 17 2.80 11.38 44.68
C PHE A 17 1.49 11.55 43.90
N ILE A 18 1.46 12.39 42.86
CA ILE A 18 0.26 12.61 42.03
C ILE A 18 0.18 11.62 40.86
N ALA A 19 1.33 11.16 40.35
CA ALA A 19 1.42 10.19 39.25
C ALA A 19 0.58 8.89 39.40
N PRO A 20 0.37 8.29 40.59
CA PRO A 20 -0.47 7.10 40.73
C PRO A 20 -1.96 7.41 40.97
N PHE A 21 -2.36 8.68 41.08
CA PHE A 21 -3.74 9.08 41.33
C PHE A 21 -4.49 9.53 40.06
N SER A 22 -3.83 9.63 38.91
CA SER A 22 -4.49 9.88 37.62
C SER A 22 -5.23 8.66 37.04
N GLY A 23 -5.12 7.49 37.68
CA GLY A 23 -5.70 6.24 37.17
C GLY A 23 -6.91 5.66 37.90
N CYS A 24 -7.43 6.26 38.99
CA CYS A 24 -8.57 5.68 39.73
C CYS A 24 -9.16 6.65 40.78
N LEU A 25 -10.04 7.58 40.40
CA LEU A 25 -10.90 8.31 41.36
C LEU A 25 -12.27 8.68 40.75
N SER A 26 -13.17 7.70 40.60
CA SER A 26 -14.61 7.98 40.53
C SER A 26 -15.17 8.05 41.95
N PHE A 27 -15.38 9.27 42.45
CA PHE A 27 -16.17 9.51 43.66
C PHE A 27 -17.50 10.17 43.27
N SER A 28 -18.57 9.40 43.43
CA SER A 28 -19.97 9.81 43.41
C SER A 28 -20.21 11.13 44.16
N ASN A 29 -20.74 12.12 43.44
CA ASN A 29 -21.91 12.91 43.84
C ASN A 29 -22.51 13.66 42.65
N ASN A 30 -23.84 13.54 42.52
CA ASN A 30 -24.69 14.16 41.51
C ASN A 30 -24.50 15.68 41.44
N GLU A 31 -24.25 16.20 40.24
CA GLU A 31 -24.99 17.30 39.59
C GLU A 31 -24.41 17.54 38.19
N ASP A 32 -25.26 17.38 37.17
CA ASP A 32 -25.13 17.69 35.74
C ASP A 32 -23.80 18.28 35.22
N GLU A 33 -22.88 17.41 34.81
CA GLU A 33 -21.79 17.73 33.87
C GLU A 33 -21.90 16.79 32.67
N LYS A 34 -22.06 17.34 31.47
CA LYS A 34 -21.92 16.61 30.21
C LYS A 34 -20.45 16.21 30.08
N THR A 35 -20.10 15.02 30.53
CA THR A 35 -18.89 14.33 30.06
C THR A 35 -19.11 14.02 28.59
N MET A 36 -18.30 14.60 27.69
CA MET A 36 -18.06 13.98 26.39
C MET A 36 -17.42 12.64 26.73
N ASP A 37 -18.19 11.57 26.63
CA ASP A 37 -17.64 10.22 26.51
C ASP A 37 -16.73 10.27 25.29
N ASP A 38 -15.47 9.87 25.40
CA ASP A 38 -14.59 9.53 24.27
C ASP A 38 -15.16 8.27 23.59
N THR A 39 -16.37 8.38 23.05
CA THR A 39 -16.99 7.37 22.21
C THR A 39 -16.27 7.42 20.89
N TRP A 40 -15.51 6.35 20.59
CA TRP A 40 -15.07 6.00 19.24
C TRP A 40 -16.20 6.33 18.25
N ILE A 41 -15.94 7.29 17.37
CA ILE A 41 -16.84 7.62 16.28
C ILE A 41 -16.50 6.64 15.18
N ASP A 42 -17.48 5.84 14.79
CA ASP A 42 -17.32 4.97 13.64
C ASP A 42 -17.41 5.85 12.37
N PRO A 43 -16.33 6.01 11.59
CA PRO A 43 -16.34 6.88 10.41
C PRO A 43 -17.19 6.30 9.28
N VAL A 44 -17.63 5.06 9.48
CA VAL A 44 -18.37 4.20 8.57
C VAL A 44 -19.89 4.28 8.87
N ILE A 45 -20.30 4.96 9.96
CA ILE A 45 -21.72 5.20 10.27
C ILE A 45 -22.23 6.39 9.46
N GLU A 46 -23.03 6.05 8.48
CA GLU A 46 -23.68 7.01 7.60
C GLU A 46 -24.97 7.51 8.23
N ILE A 47 -25.02 8.82 8.48
CA ILE A 47 -26.28 9.50 8.61
C ILE A 47 -26.29 10.67 7.63
N GLU A 48 -26.81 10.46 6.41
CA GLU A 48 -27.20 11.57 5.53
C GLU A 48 -28.32 12.37 6.22
N ASN A 49 -27.94 13.45 6.89
CA ASN A 49 -28.86 14.32 7.63
C ASN A 49 -28.38 15.77 7.57
N GLU A 50 -28.94 16.63 8.43
CA GLU A 50 -28.54 18.04 8.50
C GLU A 50 -27.13 18.24 9.09
N GLU A 51 -26.49 17.19 9.64
CA GLU A 51 -25.23 17.20 10.39
C GLU A 51 -24.08 16.43 9.71
N HIS A 52 -24.33 15.55 8.72
CA HIS A 52 -23.33 14.81 7.95
C HIS A 52 -23.82 14.51 6.53
N SER A 53 -22.97 14.73 5.53
CA SER A 53 -23.25 14.41 4.12
C SER A 53 -21.98 14.08 3.35
N HIS A 54 -22.02 13.03 2.52
CA HIS A 54 -20.94 12.61 1.62
C HIS A 54 -20.69 13.56 0.43
N ASN A 55 -21.35 14.73 0.44
CA ASN A 55 -21.07 15.83 -0.48
C ASN A 55 -20.44 17.05 0.24
N ASP A 56 -20.13 16.94 1.54
CA ASP A 56 -19.47 17.98 2.34
C ASP A 56 -18.14 17.47 2.91
N LEU A 57 -17.02 17.92 2.29
CA LEU A 57 -15.65 17.52 2.66
C LEU A 57 -15.40 17.66 4.16
N LEU A 58 -15.90 18.74 4.75
CA LEU A 58 -15.62 19.06 6.15
C LEU A 58 -16.39 18.15 7.12
N ALA A 59 -17.45 17.48 6.66
CA ALA A 59 -18.16 16.46 7.43
C ALA A 59 -17.36 15.16 7.62
N HIS A 60 -16.22 15.02 6.92
CA HIS A 60 -15.34 13.85 6.95
C HIS A 60 -14.04 14.09 7.73
N ARG A 61 -13.95 15.20 8.50
CA ARG A 61 -12.85 15.42 9.47
C ARG A 61 -13.00 14.47 10.66
N LEU A 62 -12.83 13.17 10.39
CA LEU A 62 -13.01 12.08 11.31
C LEU A 62 -11.68 11.36 11.46
N SER A 63 -11.25 11.17 12.69
CA SER A 63 -10.07 10.39 13.04
C SER A 63 -10.23 9.84 14.44
N THR A 64 -9.47 8.81 14.78
CA THR A 64 -9.36 8.39 16.18
C THR A 64 -8.44 9.32 16.97
N PRO A 65 -8.65 9.51 18.29
CA PRO A 65 -7.86 10.43 19.11
C PRO A 65 -6.35 10.14 19.18
N ASN A 66 -5.94 8.91 18.82
CA ASN A 66 -4.53 8.49 18.77
C ASN A 66 -3.83 8.85 17.45
N VAL A 67 -4.47 9.60 16.54
CA VAL A 67 -3.87 10.00 15.25
C VAL A 67 -3.63 11.49 15.19
N LYS A 68 -2.47 11.87 14.66
CA LYS A 68 -2.10 13.28 14.43
C LYS A 68 -1.77 13.53 12.97
N LEU A 69 -2.28 14.63 12.43
CA LEU A 69 -1.83 15.18 11.15
C LEU A 69 -0.50 15.92 11.36
N ILE A 70 0.56 15.44 10.74
CA ILE A 70 1.93 15.97 10.85
C ILE A 70 2.19 17.06 9.81
N ASP A 71 1.92 16.77 8.54
CA ASP A 71 2.04 17.69 7.41
C ASP A 71 1.04 17.34 6.31
N TYR A 72 0.90 18.23 5.35
CA TYR A 72 0.11 18.05 4.14
C TYR A 72 0.82 18.73 2.95
N HIS A 73 0.66 18.18 1.75
CA HIS A 73 1.18 18.75 0.51
C HIS A 73 0.23 18.54 -0.67
N ASN A 74 -0.18 19.65 -1.27
CA ASN A 74 -1.09 19.74 -2.41
C ASN A 74 -0.50 19.37 -3.79
N LEU A 75 0.72 18.83 -3.83
CA LEU A 75 1.47 18.44 -5.05
C LEU A 75 1.64 19.54 -6.12
N ASN A 76 1.41 20.80 -5.78
CA ASN A 76 1.49 21.90 -6.74
C ASN A 76 2.89 22.53 -6.77
N CYS A 77 3.56 22.42 -7.91
CA CYS A 77 4.95 22.82 -8.08
C CYS A 77 5.17 24.31 -8.38
N ASP A 78 4.29 24.92 -9.19
CA ASP A 78 4.53 26.25 -9.78
C ASP A 78 3.24 27.09 -9.96
N GLY A 79 2.16 26.67 -9.30
CA GLY A 79 0.84 27.28 -9.37
C GLY A 79 0.02 26.88 -10.60
N ASN A 80 0.55 26.06 -11.51
CA ASN A 80 -0.20 25.57 -12.67
C ASN A 80 -0.74 24.15 -12.41
N ILE A 81 -2.01 23.94 -12.73
CA ILE A 81 -2.70 22.65 -12.59
C ILE A 81 -2.33 21.70 -13.75
N SER A 82 -1.85 22.25 -14.86
CA SER A 82 -1.50 21.48 -16.06
C SER A 82 -0.21 21.96 -16.69
N PRO A 83 0.50 21.08 -17.41
CA PRO A 83 1.74 21.46 -18.10
C PRO A 83 1.45 22.52 -19.16
N PRO A 84 2.32 23.53 -19.33
CA PRO A 84 2.26 24.45 -20.46
C PRO A 84 2.24 23.69 -21.81
N PRO A 85 1.36 24.06 -22.77
CA PRO A 85 1.26 23.39 -24.08
C PRO A 85 2.53 23.44 -24.95
N GLU A 86 3.49 24.29 -24.59
CA GLU A 86 4.75 24.50 -25.32
C GLU A 86 5.86 23.53 -24.86
N LEU A 87 5.58 22.64 -23.91
CA LEU A 87 6.56 21.69 -23.39
C LEU A 87 6.61 20.41 -24.22
N ASP A 88 7.64 20.34 -25.04
CA ASP A 88 8.09 19.14 -25.76
C ASP A 88 9.15 18.36 -24.95
N ASN A 89 9.37 18.70 -23.66
CA ASN A 89 10.31 18.01 -22.80
C ASN A 89 9.61 17.36 -21.59
N VAL A 90 9.70 16.03 -21.52
CA VAL A 90 9.34 15.22 -20.34
C VAL A 90 10.25 15.44 -19.12
N ALA A 91 11.34 16.19 -19.29
CA ALA A 91 12.35 16.39 -18.25
C ALA A 91 11.79 17.24 -17.10
N GLY A 92 12.07 16.79 -15.87
CA GLY A 92 11.46 17.42 -14.71
C GLY A 92 11.92 18.84 -14.40
N ARG A 93 11.08 19.57 -13.67
CA ARG A 93 11.28 20.98 -13.30
C ARG A 93 11.46 21.14 -11.80
N PRO A 94 12.33 22.05 -11.34
CA PRO A 94 12.37 22.46 -9.94
C PRO A 94 11.07 23.16 -9.52
N CYS A 95 10.65 22.98 -8.27
CA CYS A 95 9.44 23.58 -7.71
C CYS A 95 9.74 24.78 -6.82
N ASP A 96 8.71 25.61 -6.58
CA ASP A 96 8.78 26.80 -5.74
C ASP A 96 7.95 26.60 -4.48
N ASP A 97 8.61 26.67 -3.31
CA ASP A 97 8.01 26.44 -1.99
C ASP A 97 6.82 27.39 -1.71
N ASP A 98 6.75 28.54 -2.38
CA ASP A 98 5.63 29.50 -2.25
C ASP A 98 4.27 28.89 -2.66
N PHE A 99 4.25 27.76 -3.38
CA PHE A 99 3.01 27.08 -3.81
C PHE A 99 2.57 25.93 -2.92
N LYS A 100 3.41 25.49 -1.97
CA LYS A 100 3.05 24.45 -0.98
C LYS A 100 1.80 24.87 -0.22
N ASN A 101 0.74 24.06 -0.28
CA ASN A 101 -0.51 24.20 0.46
C ASN A 101 -1.35 25.44 0.14
N THR A 102 -1.15 26.07 -1.01
CA THR A 102 -1.87 27.31 -1.39
C THR A 102 -2.70 27.19 -2.67
N GLY A 103 -2.63 26.07 -3.37
CA GLY A 103 -3.32 25.85 -4.63
C GLY A 103 -3.89 24.44 -4.75
N PRO A 104 -4.69 24.17 -5.79
CA PRO A 104 -5.25 22.84 -6.04
C PRO A 104 -4.17 21.84 -6.47
N THR A 105 -4.48 20.56 -6.32
CA THR A 105 -3.68 19.43 -6.79
C THR A 105 -3.68 19.37 -8.33
N PRO A 106 -2.53 19.10 -8.98
CA PRO A 106 -2.46 18.91 -10.43
C PRO A 106 -3.12 17.61 -10.94
N GLY A 107 -4.45 17.56 -10.89
CA GLY A 107 -5.24 16.40 -11.33
C GLY A 107 -5.41 15.34 -10.25
N ASP A 108 -5.93 14.18 -10.67
CA ASP A 108 -6.20 13.06 -9.78
C ASP A 108 -4.89 12.36 -9.38
N ASN A 109 -4.49 12.44 -8.11
CA ASN A 109 -3.36 11.67 -7.60
C ASN A 109 -3.72 10.22 -7.27
N SER A 110 -2.74 9.35 -7.39
CA SER A 110 -2.96 7.91 -7.32
C SER A 110 -1.92 7.27 -6.40
N GLU A 111 -1.09 6.38 -6.93
CA GLU A 111 -0.11 5.61 -6.18
C GLU A 111 0.98 6.48 -5.55
N ILE A 112 1.35 6.15 -4.31
CA ILE A 112 2.51 6.71 -3.61
C ILE A 112 3.49 5.60 -3.25
N ALA A 113 4.77 5.85 -3.45
CA ALA A 113 5.86 4.96 -3.04
C ALA A 113 6.93 5.77 -2.30
N ILE A 114 7.53 5.21 -1.26
CA ILE A 114 8.60 5.88 -0.50
C ILE A 114 9.86 5.03 -0.47
N GLU A 115 11.02 5.67 -0.62
CA GLU A 115 12.31 5.00 -0.57
C GLU A 115 13.39 5.91 0.03
N GLY A 116 14.30 5.33 0.80
CA GLY A 116 15.32 6.11 1.49
C GLY A 116 16.10 5.35 2.57
N ASN A 117 17.02 6.07 3.22
CA ASN A 117 17.76 5.59 4.39
C ASN A 117 17.05 5.96 5.71
N PHE A 118 15.83 5.46 5.90
CA PHE A 118 14.97 5.77 7.05
C PHE A 118 15.64 5.50 8.40
N GLU A 119 16.35 4.37 8.52
CA GLU A 119 17.13 3.97 9.72
C GLU A 119 18.26 4.94 10.10
N GLU A 120 18.65 5.81 9.18
CA GLU A 120 19.66 6.84 9.41
C GLU A 120 19.03 8.22 9.60
N ASP A 121 17.73 8.29 9.91
CA ASP A 121 16.93 9.51 9.93
C ASP A 121 17.04 10.31 8.63
N CYS A 122 17.06 9.60 7.49
CA CYS A 122 17.09 10.20 6.16
C CYS A 122 18.29 11.16 5.94
N VAL A 123 19.44 10.87 6.55
CA VAL A 123 20.65 11.68 6.41
C VAL A 123 21.06 11.78 4.95
N LYS A 124 21.24 13.02 4.48
CA LYS A 124 21.80 13.34 3.15
C LYS A 124 23.31 13.48 3.22
N TYR A 125 24.02 12.69 2.41
CA TYR A 125 25.47 12.66 2.38
C TYR A 125 26.07 13.68 1.40
N ALA A 126 27.34 14.00 1.58
CA ALA A 126 28.04 15.01 0.78
C ALA A 126 28.27 14.61 -0.68
N ASP A 127 28.10 13.34 -1.02
CA ASP A 127 28.14 12.80 -2.38
C ASP A 127 26.74 12.75 -3.04
N ASN A 128 25.74 13.38 -2.43
CA ASN A 128 24.33 13.40 -2.83
C ASN A 128 23.62 12.03 -2.75
N THR A 129 24.18 11.07 -2.00
CA THR A 129 23.48 9.84 -1.61
C THR A 129 22.69 10.04 -0.31
N GLY A 130 21.82 9.09 0.02
CA GLY A 130 20.93 9.16 1.18
C GLY A 130 19.74 10.11 0.95
N GLY A 131 19.08 10.49 2.04
CA GLY A 131 17.77 11.14 1.99
C GLY A 131 16.63 10.15 1.84
N CYS A 132 15.43 10.60 2.18
CA CYS A 132 14.20 9.86 1.94
C CYS A 132 13.28 10.65 1.02
N TYR A 133 12.67 9.93 0.09
CA TYR A 133 11.88 10.53 -0.97
C TYR A 133 10.57 9.79 -1.13
N ALA A 134 9.50 10.55 -1.39
CA ALA A 134 8.24 10.01 -1.85
C ALA A 134 8.08 10.29 -3.34
N TYR A 135 7.45 9.35 -4.02
CA TYR A 135 7.11 9.39 -5.43
C TYR A 135 5.61 9.27 -5.51
N VAL A 136 4.96 10.15 -6.26
CA VAL A 136 3.50 10.19 -6.34
C VAL A 136 3.11 10.31 -7.80
N SER A 137 2.18 9.49 -8.28
CA SER A 137 1.52 9.71 -9.57
C SER A 137 0.36 10.70 -9.43
N SER A 138 0.27 11.64 -10.35
CA SER A 138 -0.81 12.64 -10.41
C SER A 138 -1.26 12.89 -11.85
N TYR A 139 -2.34 12.24 -12.26
CA TYR A 139 -2.91 12.29 -13.61
C TYR A 139 -1.87 12.07 -14.72
N ASN A 140 -1.18 13.10 -15.24
CA ASN A 140 -0.11 12.96 -16.23
C ASN A 140 1.25 13.41 -15.70
N GLN A 141 1.42 13.41 -14.38
CA GLN A 141 2.60 13.86 -13.65
C GLN A 141 3.10 12.81 -12.66
N LEU A 142 4.41 12.81 -12.43
CA LEU A 142 5.07 12.05 -11.37
C LEU A 142 5.85 13.06 -10.53
N GLU A 143 5.42 13.26 -9.30
CA GLU A 143 6.03 14.13 -8.32
C GLU A 143 7.10 13.38 -7.52
N ILE A 144 8.25 14.03 -7.31
CA ILE A 144 9.32 13.55 -6.44
C ILE A 144 9.41 14.52 -5.26
N LEU A 145 9.04 14.05 -4.08
CA LEU A 145 9.05 14.81 -2.83
C LEU A 145 10.26 14.40 -1.98
N ASP A 146 10.93 15.37 -1.37
CA ASP A 146 11.85 15.14 -0.25
C ASP A 146 11.03 15.04 1.04
N ILE A 147 11.05 13.86 1.64
CA ILE A 147 10.34 13.53 2.88
C ILE A 147 11.31 13.29 4.04
N SER A 148 12.56 13.73 3.89
CA SER A 148 13.57 13.58 4.95
C SER A 148 13.10 14.22 6.27
N LYS A 149 12.24 15.23 6.20
CA LYS A 149 11.48 15.77 7.33
C LYS A 149 9.98 15.55 7.11
N PRO A 150 9.34 14.62 7.82
CA PRO A 150 7.91 14.36 7.69
C PRO A 150 7.02 15.58 7.93
N ASN A 151 7.48 16.52 8.76
CA ASN A 151 6.79 17.78 9.05
C ASN A 151 7.26 18.97 8.19
N ASP A 152 7.96 18.72 7.08
CA ASP A 152 8.43 19.76 6.16
C ASP A 152 8.70 19.12 4.79
N ILE A 153 7.67 18.51 4.19
CA ILE A 153 7.81 17.85 2.89
C ILE A 153 7.98 18.90 1.78
N VAL A 154 8.94 18.66 0.88
CA VAL A 154 9.33 19.61 -0.17
C VAL A 154 9.27 18.92 -1.52
N LEU A 155 8.56 19.50 -2.49
CA LEU A 155 8.55 18.99 -3.85
C LEU A 155 9.86 19.34 -4.57
N MET A 156 10.58 18.31 -5.02
CA MET A 156 11.90 18.44 -5.65
C MET A 156 11.80 18.62 -7.15
N SER A 157 11.00 17.77 -7.80
CA SER A 157 10.72 17.89 -9.22
C SER A 157 9.46 17.12 -9.64
N THR A 158 9.00 17.41 -10.86
CA THR A 158 7.87 16.73 -11.49
C THR A 158 8.26 16.22 -12.87
N TYR A 159 8.05 14.94 -13.17
CA TYR A 159 8.11 14.37 -14.52
C TYR A 159 6.74 14.47 -15.20
N TYR A 160 6.71 14.74 -16.50
CA TYR A 160 5.47 14.90 -17.27
C TYR A 160 5.35 13.83 -18.36
N ALA A 161 4.21 13.15 -18.41
CA ALA A 161 3.90 12.18 -19.46
C ALA A 161 3.22 12.84 -20.67
N GLU A 162 3.67 12.45 -21.86
CA GLU A 162 3.18 12.99 -23.15
C GLU A 162 1.90 12.31 -23.66
N VAL A 163 1.59 11.09 -23.21
CA VAL A 163 0.71 10.17 -23.98
C VAL A 163 -0.57 9.79 -23.23
N ALA A 164 -0.51 9.55 -21.93
CA ALA A 164 -1.61 8.97 -21.16
C ALA A 164 -1.48 9.25 -19.67
N ARG A 165 -2.56 8.98 -18.91
CA ARG A 165 -2.56 9.12 -17.45
C ARG A 165 -1.62 8.09 -16.80
N MET A 166 -0.93 8.48 -15.74
CA MET A 166 -0.13 7.67 -14.83
C MET A 166 -0.97 7.38 -13.60
N ILE A 167 -1.22 6.11 -13.35
CA ILE A 167 -2.01 5.65 -12.20
C ILE A 167 -1.08 4.97 -11.21
N ASP A 168 -0.37 3.94 -11.66
CA ASP A 168 0.50 3.14 -10.82
C ASP A 168 1.97 3.48 -11.05
N ILE A 169 2.69 3.55 -9.95
CA ILE A 169 4.15 3.65 -9.93
C ILE A 169 4.75 2.63 -8.97
N LYS A 170 6.01 2.28 -9.20
CA LYS A 170 6.85 1.61 -8.21
C LYS A 170 8.27 2.10 -8.29
N VAL A 171 8.98 1.99 -7.19
CA VAL A 171 10.34 2.50 -7.03
C VAL A 171 11.24 1.36 -6.55
N THR A 172 12.47 1.31 -7.04
CA THR A 172 13.45 0.34 -6.54
C THR A 172 13.97 0.73 -5.17
N LYS A 173 14.29 -0.27 -4.33
CA LYS A 173 14.94 -0.08 -3.00
C LYS A 173 16.27 0.68 -3.03
N ASP A 174 16.96 0.76 -4.18
CA ASP A 174 18.16 1.58 -4.35
C ASP A 174 17.86 3.06 -4.67
N ASN A 175 16.56 3.40 -4.73
CA ASN A 175 16.01 4.73 -4.93
C ASN A 175 16.42 5.40 -6.24
N ASN A 176 16.68 4.63 -7.29
CA ASN A 176 17.21 5.15 -8.57
C ASN A 176 16.26 4.98 -9.75
N TRP A 177 15.26 4.10 -9.65
CA TRP A 177 14.40 3.72 -10.76
C TRP A 177 12.95 3.84 -10.37
N VAL A 178 12.16 4.47 -11.24
CA VAL A 178 10.69 4.46 -11.14
C VAL A 178 10.12 3.75 -12.35
N LEU A 179 9.27 2.76 -12.13
CA LEU A 179 8.39 2.20 -13.15
C LEU A 179 7.08 2.97 -13.12
N VAL A 180 6.63 3.37 -14.29
CA VAL A 180 5.40 4.10 -14.51
C VAL A 180 4.52 3.32 -15.47
N ASN A 181 3.26 3.16 -15.08
CA ASN A 181 2.23 2.61 -15.93
C ASN A 181 1.35 3.72 -16.52
N HIS A 182 1.26 3.77 -17.85
CA HIS A 182 0.37 4.68 -18.57
C HIS A 182 -0.88 3.94 -19.04
N GLU A 183 -2.05 4.41 -18.61
CA GLU A 183 -3.34 3.90 -19.06
C GLU A 183 -4.03 4.88 -20.02
N LEU A 184 -4.74 4.33 -21.02
CA LEU A 184 -5.56 5.10 -21.95
C LEU A 184 -6.55 6.00 -21.23
N THR A 185 -6.39 7.32 -21.38
CA THR A 185 -7.35 8.34 -20.94
C THR A 185 -8.62 8.21 -21.76
N ASN A 186 -9.77 8.19 -21.09
CA ASN A 186 -11.05 8.11 -21.79
C ASN A 186 -11.33 9.47 -22.43
N SER A 187 -11.13 9.60 -23.74
CA SER A 187 -11.25 10.88 -24.48
C SER A 187 -12.61 11.59 -24.35
N ASP A 188 -13.64 10.90 -23.85
CA ASP A 188 -14.97 11.48 -23.59
C ASP A 188 -15.08 12.15 -22.19
N LEU A 189 -14.12 11.91 -21.28
CA LEU A 189 -14.11 12.38 -19.89
C LEU A 189 -12.82 13.14 -19.52
N ASP A 190 -11.69 12.76 -20.12
CA ASP A 190 -10.35 13.25 -19.80
C ASP A 190 -9.80 14.24 -20.86
N PRO A 191 -9.22 15.38 -20.47
CA PRO A 191 -8.52 16.25 -21.42
C PRO A 191 -7.27 15.53 -21.98
N ILE A 192 -7.27 15.32 -23.30
CA ILE A 192 -6.14 14.73 -24.04
C ILE A 192 -4.91 15.64 -23.92
N PRO A 193 -3.76 15.14 -23.46
CA PRO A 193 -2.52 15.89 -23.50
C PRO A 193 -2.20 16.32 -24.95
N ASN A 194 -2.03 17.62 -25.16
CA ASN A 194 -1.55 18.27 -26.38
C ASN A 194 -2.46 18.33 -27.64
N ASP A 195 -3.73 17.92 -27.58
CA ASP A 195 -4.72 18.10 -28.69
C ASP A 195 -4.24 17.55 -30.05
N ASP A 196 -3.32 16.57 -30.06
CA ASP A 196 -2.82 15.90 -31.27
C ASP A 196 -3.50 14.53 -31.43
N ASP A 197 -4.38 14.43 -32.44
CA ASP A 197 -5.09 13.21 -32.87
C ASP A 197 -4.16 12.01 -33.16
N ALA A 198 -2.84 12.21 -33.24
CA ALA A 198 -1.85 11.15 -33.42
C ALA A 198 -1.38 10.47 -32.11
N ASN A 199 -1.67 11.05 -30.94
CA ASN A 199 -1.08 10.67 -29.64
C ASN A 199 -2.12 10.33 -28.55
N SER A 200 -3.34 9.94 -28.94
CA SER A 200 -4.54 9.85 -28.09
C SER A 200 -4.59 8.65 -27.11
N GLY A 201 -3.62 8.47 -26.22
CA GLY A 201 -3.77 7.55 -25.08
C GLY A 201 -3.34 6.10 -25.31
N ALA A 202 -2.29 5.82 -26.08
CA ALA A 202 -1.75 4.45 -26.11
C ALA A 202 -1.23 4.06 -24.72
N ASN A 203 -1.61 2.87 -24.21
CA ASN A 203 -0.98 2.34 -23.01
C ASN A 203 0.55 2.30 -23.22
N ARG A 204 1.31 2.47 -22.15
CA ARG A 204 2.78 2.40 -22.21
C ARG A 204 3.34 2.08 -20.82
N LEU A 205 4.44 1.34 -20.76
CA LEU A 205 5.25 1.29 -19.55
C LEU A 205 6.46 2.18 -19.76
N ASP A 206 6.78 3.05 -18.80
CA ASP A 206 7.98 3.86 -18.82
C ASP A 206 8.87 3.48 -17.62
N VAL A 207 10.18 3.40 -17.86
CA VAL A 207 11.18 3.41 -16.79
C VAL A 207 11.80 4.79 -16.75
N ILE A 208 11.89 5.36 -15.56
CA ILE A 208 12.43 6.68 -15.30
C ILE A 208 13.63 6.54 -14.36
N TYR A 209 14.75 7.12 -14.75
CA TYR A 209 15.89 7.32 -13.86
C TYR A 209 15.65 8.52 -12.97
N VAL A 210 15.80 8.32 -11.66
CA VAL A 210 15.62 9.34 -10.63
C VAL A 210 16.82 9.43 -9.69
N GLY A 211 18.00 8.93 -10.10
CA GLY A 211 19.22 9.06 -9.30
C GLY A 211 19.57 10.52 -8.98
N ASP A 212 19.30 11.44 -9.92
CA ASP A 212 19.13 12.87 -9.62
C ASP A 212 17.64 13.18 -9.45
N LYS A 213 17.23 13.40 -8.19
CA LYS A 213 15.84 13.66 -7.79
C LYS A 213 15.28 14.98 -8.34
N THR A 214 16.13 15.84 -8.90
CA THR A 214 15.73 17.12 -9.50
C THR A 214 15.58 17.07 -11.03
N SER A 215 15.98 15.96 -11.65
CA SER A 215 15.98 15.80 -13.10
C SER A 215 15.64 14.35 -13.48
N PRO A 216 14.37 13.94 -13.33
CA PRO A 216 13.90 12.64 -13.79
C PRO A 216 14.03 12.51 -15.31
N ILE A 217 14.48 11.34 -15.78
CA ILE A 217 14.73 11.06 -17.21
C ILE A 217 14.09 9.73 -17.60
N LYS A 218 13.23 9.72 -18.61
CA LYS A 218 12.73 8.49 -19.24
C LYS A 218 13.82 7.81 -20.05
N VAL A 219 13.96 6.50 -19.91
CA VAL A 219 15.11 5.74 -20.46
C VAL A 219 14.76 4.42 -21.15
N ALA A 220 13.63 3.83 -20.79
CA ALA A 220 13.08 2.66 -21.43
C ALA A 220 11.57 2.77 -21.47
N GLU A 221 10.98 2.17 -22.49
CA GLU A 221 9.54 2.14 -22.67
C GLU A 221 9.08 0.82 -23.28
N TRP A 222 7.82 0.47 -23.04
CA TRP A 222 7.10 -0.56 -23.79
C TRP A 222 5.83 0.04 -24.36
N ASN A 223 5.77 0.19 -25.68
CA ASN A 223 4.62 0.80 -26.34
C ASN A 223 3.48 -0.20 -26.58
N ASN A 224 2.24 0.23 -26.31
CA ASN A 224 1.02 -0.54 -26.50
C ASN A 224 1.00 -1.90 -25.77
N PRO A 225 1.33 -1.96 -24.46
CA PRO A 225 0.91 -3.09 -23.66
C PRO A 225 -0.62 -3.26 -23.72
N PRO A 226 -1.13 -4.48 -23.48
CA PRO A 226 -2.54 -4.71 -23.17
C PRO A 226 -3.09 -3.64 -22.22
N ALA A 227 -4.35 -3.22 -22.41
CA ALA A 227 -4.97 -2.25 -21.50
C ALA A 227 -5.14 -2.85 -20.10
N GLY A 228 -5.14 -1.99 -19.08
CA GLY A 228 -5.37 -2.40 -17.69
C GLY A 228 -4.24 -3.19 -17.04
N PHE A 229 -2.97 -2.97 -17.41
CA PHE A 229 -1.92 -3.35 -16.46
C PHE A 229 -2.25 -2.64 -15.15
N HIS A 230 -2.43 -3.37 -14.06
CA HIS A 230 -2.59 -2.84 -12.72
C HIS A 230 -1.36 -3.25 -11.91
N ASN A 231 -0.93 -2.36 -11.01
CA ASN A 231 0.11 -2.57 -10.00
C ASN A 231 1.27 -3.48 -10.44
N GLN A 232 2.23 -2.86 -11.12
CA GLN A 232 3.47 -3.48 -11.55
C GLN A 232 4.49 -3.36 -10.43
N ASP A 233 5.48 -4.23 -10.40
CA ASP A 233 6.63 -4.10 -9.51
C ASP A 233 7.95 -4.18 -10.28
N LEU A 234 9.06 -3.81 -9.66
CA LEU A 234 10.39 -3.83 -10.25
C LEU A 234 11.45 -4.18 -9.21
N ALA A 235 12.46 -4.92 -9.66
CA ALA A 235 13.57 -5.30 -8.78
C ALA A 235 14.91 -5.34 -9.51
N VAL A 236 15.96 -5.01 -8.76
CA VAL A 236 17.35 -5.04 -9.23
C VAL A 236 18.00 -6.40 -8.92
N TYR A 237 18.65 -6.98 -9.92
CA TYR A 237 19.31 -8.28 -9.91
C TYR A 237 20.80 -8.10 -10.18
N CYS A 238 21.62 -7.98 -9.13
CA CYS A 238 23.08 -7.85 -9.25
C CYS A 238 23.86 -9.18 -9.31
N ASN A 239 23.19 -10.30 -9.08
CA ASN A 239 23.84 -11.63 -9.02
C ASN A 239 23.40 -12.55 -10.16
N TRP A 240 22.80 -11.99 -11.22
CA TRP A 240 22.28 -12.77 -12.33
C TRP A 240 23.30 -12.85 -13.47
N GLU A 241 23.79 -14.06 -13.76
CA GLU A 241 24.82 -14.29 -14.80
C GLU A 241 24.26 -14.22 -16.24
N GLY A 242 22.95 -14.03 -16.41
CA GLY A 242 22.26 -14.07 -17.71
C GLY A 242 22.22 -12.74 -18.47
N ALA A 243 22.83 -11.68 -17.94
CA ALA A 243 22.80 -10.36 -18.55
C ALA A 243 23.28 -10.39 -20.01
N PHE A 244 22.52 -9.73 -20.89
CA PHE A 244 22.77 -9.75 -22.33
C PHE A 244 24.02 -8.94 -22.72
N ASP A 245 24.38 -7.96 -21.88
CA ASP A 245 25.60 -7.15 -22.00
C ASP A 245 26.62 -7.62 -20.94
N PRO A 246 27.84 -8.06 -21.33
CA PRO A 246 28.86 -8.48 -20.37
C PRO A 246 29.41 -7.34 -19.48
N THR A 247 28.99 -6.09 -19.70
CA THR A 247 29.28 -4.95 -18.80
C THR A 247 28.15 -4.65 -17.81
N GLU A 248 27.08 -5.43 -17.81
CA GLU A 248 25.96 -5.20 -16.89
C GLU A 248 26.23 -5.90 -15.55
N GLU A 249 26.59 -5.12 -14.53
CA GLU A 249 26.79 -5.64 -13.17
C GLU A 249 25.46 -5.95 -12.46
N CYS A 250 24.41 -5.18 -12.75
CA CYS A 250 23.06 -5.43 -12.27
C CYS A 250 22.01 -5.22 -13.35
N SER A 251 21.00 -6.08 -13.34
CA SER A 251 19.86 -6.09 -14.25
C SER A 251 18.59 -5.62 -13.60
N LEU A 252 17.75 -4.90 -14.34
CA LEU A 252 16.44 -4.46 -13.89
C LEU A 252 15.36 -5.36 -14.50
N PHE A 253 14.57 -5.99 -13.63
CA PHE A 253 13.40 -6.77 -14.00
C PHE A 253 12.13 -6.05 -13.56
N LEU A 254 11.09 -6.16 -14.38
CA LEU A 254 9.76 -5.62 -14.09
C LEU A 254 8.77 -6.79 -14.04
N PHE A 255 7.75 -6.66 -13.23
CA PHE A 255 6.69 -7.65 -13.05
C PHE A 255 5.38 -6.91 -13.28
N GLY A 256 4.54 -7.42 -14.17
CA GLY A 256 3.29 -6.75 -14.48
C GLY A 256 2.15 -7.72 -14.65
N ALA A 257 0.97 -7.30 -14.20
CA ALA A 257 -0.26 -8.03 -14.40
C ALA A 257 -0.86 -7.73 -15.77
N ASP A 258 -1.00 -8.74 -16.63
CA ASP A 258 -1.79 -8.64 -17.86
C ASP A 258 -3.20 -9.20 -17.58
N PRO A 259 -4.21 -8.32 -17.41
CA PRO A 259 -5.55 -8.69 -16.98
C PRO A 259 -6.38 -9.42 -18.06
N TYR A 260 -5.91 -9.57 -19.29
CA TYR A 260 -6.72 -10.07 -20.41
C TYR A 260 -6.45 -11.54 -20.81
N PRO A 261 -6.66 -12.57 -19.96
CA PRO A 261 -6.70 -13.95 -20.40
C PRO A 261 -8.05 -14.27 -21.05
N GLU A 262 -8.17 -14.12 -22.37
CA GLU A 262 -9.28 -14.76 -23.09
C GLU A 262 -8.98 -16.25 -23.28
N MET A 263 -9.43 -17.08 -22.33
CA MET A 263 -9.70 -18.49 -22.60
C MET A 263 -10.92 -18.60 -23.52
N ILE A 264 -10.72 -18.68 -24.83
CA ILE A 264 -11.79 -19.14 -25.74
C ILE A 264 -11.55 -20.60 -26.11
N GLU A 265 -12.51 -21.44 -25.74
CA GLU A 265 -12.66 -22.80 -26.24
C GLU A 265 -12.74 -22.79 -27.78
N GLY A 266 -11.70 -23.28 -28.45
CA GLY A 266 -11.73 -23.61 -29.88
C GLY A 266 -11.02 -22.65 -30.86
N GLY A 267 -10.26 -21.65 -30.40
CA GLY A 267 -9.38 -20.84 -31.25
C GLY A 267 -7.92 -21.31 -31.17
N SER A 268 -7.30 -21.65 -32.31
CA SER A 268 -5.89 -22.05 -32.35
C SER A 268 -4.95 -20.84 -32.14
N GLY A 269 -4.45 -20.66 -30.92
CA GLY A 269 -3.39 -19.69 -30.59
C GLY A 269 -3.11 -19.65 -29.08
N THR A 270 -2.20 -20.51 -28.63
CA THR A 270 -1.67 -20.58 -27.26
C THR A 270 -0.92 -19.30 -26.91
N TYR A 271 -1.40 -18.49 -25.95
CA TYR A 271 -0.60 -17.55 -25.16
C TYR A 271 -1.33 -17.36 -23.81
N TYR A 272 -0.82 -17.96 -22.74
CA TYR A 272 -1.35 -17.78 -21.40
C TYR A 272 -1.00 -16.37 -20.92
N LYS A 273 -2.03 -15.57 -20.65
CA LYS A 273 -1.90 -14.20 -20.12
C LYS A 273 -2.21 -14.22 -18.61
N GLY A 274 -1.52 -13.38 -17.86
CA GLY A 274 -1.43 -13.43 -16.39
C GLY A 274 -0.26 -12.57 -15.92
N THR A 275 0.55 -13.07 -15.00
CA THR A 275 1.79 -12.39 -14.58
C THR A 275 2.79 -12.41 -15.73
N GLN A 276 3.30 -11.25 -16.13
CA GLN A 276 4.38 -11.13 -17.10
C GLN A 276 5.64 -10.60 -16.40
N VAL A 277 6.78 -11.15 -16.79
CA VAL A 277 8.09 -10.69 -16.32
C VAL A 277 8.84 -10.06 -17.48
N PHE A 278 9.39 -8.88 -17.27
CA PHE A 278 10.12 -8.11 -18.26
C PHE A 278 11.56 -7.88 -17.82
N TYR A 279 12.42 -7.69 -18.80
CA TYR A 279 13.81 -7.31 -18.64
C TYR A 279 14.04 -5.97 -19.33
N VAL A 280 14.73 -5.05 -18.65
CA VAL A 280 15.11 -3.74 -19.19
C VAL A 280 16.56 -3.80 -19.69
N PRO A 281 16.81 -3.80 -21.01
CA PRO A 281 18.14 -4.05 -21.54
C PRO A 281 19.19 -2.98 -21.18
N ARG A 282 20.41 -3.49 -20.94
CA ARG A 282 21.69 -2.78 -20.74
C ARG A 282 21.96 -2.18 -19.35
N GLY A 283 21.16 -2.47 -18.32
CA GLY A 283 21.38 -2.22 -16.87
C GLY A 283 22.23 -1.01 -16.43
N ILE A 284 22.60 -0.91 -15.15
CA ILE A 284 23.07 0.30 -14.45
C ILE A 284 24.26 1.07 -15.10
N GLU A 285 25.07 0.43 -15.98
CA GLU A 285 26.28 1.05 -16.57
C GLU A 285 26.10 1.72 -17.95
N SER A 286 24.98 1.50 -18.64
CA SER A 286 24.72 2.16 -19.94
C SER A 286 24.20 3.61 -19.85
N TRP A 287 24.33 4.23 -18.67
CA TRP A 287 23.70 5.49 -18.24
C TRP A 287 24.72 6.62 -18.03
N LEU A 288 25.80 6.59 -18.81
CA LEU A 288 26.88 7.57 -18.68
C LEU A 288 26.53 8.92 -19.33
N PRO A 289 26.92 10.05 -18.70
CA PRO A 289 26.55 11.43 -19.02
C PRO A 289 27.19 11.99 -20.32
N THR A 290 27.64 11.13 -21.22
CA THR A 290 28.30 11.52 -22.49
C THR A 290 27.47 11.16 -23.72
N GLN A 291 26.20 10.79 -23.54
CA GLN A 291 25.25 10.66 -24.65
C GLN A 291 24.91 12.06 -25.18
N ASN A 292 24.73 12.18 -26.49
CA ASN A 292 24.22 13.42 -27.09
C ASN A 292 22.70 13.49 -26.87
N GLU A 293 22.10 14.69 -26.98
CA GLU A 293 20.65 14.90 -26.77
C GLU A 293 19.79 13.89 -27.54
N GLU A 294 20.18 13.50 -28.75
CA GLU A 294 19.46 12.54 -29.59
C GLU A 294 19.52 11.09 -29.05
N GLN A 295 20.62 10.69 -28.39
CA GLN A 295 20.78 9.37 -27.77
C GLN A 295 20.21 9.31 -26.35
N SER A 296 20.26 10.43 -25.62
CA SER A 296 19.57 10.59 -24.34
C SER A 296 18.06 10.59 -24.50
N ASN A 297 17.54 11.03 -25.65
CA ASN A 297 16.11 11.06 -25.96
C ASN A 297 15.58 9.80 -26.67
N SER A 298 16.42 8.79 -26.94
CA SER A 298 15.94 7.50 -27.46
C SER A 298 15.67 6.54 -26.30
N SER A 299 14.41 6.45 -25.88
CA SER A 299 13.94 5.38 -24.99
C SER A 299 14.17 4.01 -25.63
N ARG A 300 14.52 3.02 -24.80
CA ARG A 300 14.80 1.64 -25.24
C ARG A 300 13.59 0.76 -25.06
N GLU A 301 13.45 -0.28 -25.88
CA GLU A 301 12.36 -1.24 -25.75
C GLU A 301 12.58 -2.17 -24.55
N ILE A 302 11.59 -2.21 -23.65
CA ILE A 302 11.46 -3.22 -22.58
C ILE A 302 11.09 -4.57 -23.22
N ILE A 303 11.70 -5.66 -22.77
CA ILE A 303 11.56 -6.98 -23.41
C ILE A 303 10.84 -7.95 -22.48
N ARG A 304 9.88 -8.72 -23.01
CA ARG A 304 9.26 -9.84 -22.29
C ARG A 304 10.26 -10.97 -22.02
N TRP A 305 10.32 -11.44 -20.79
CA TRP A 305 11.30 -12.40 -20.30
C TRP A 305 10.71 -13.68 -19.71
N GLY A 306 9.59 -13.57 -19.00
CA GLY A 306 8.92 -14.68 -18.32
C GLY A 306 7.41 -14.50 -18.29
N GLY A 307 6.69 -15.53 -17.86
CA GLY A 307 5.24 -15.46 -17.68
C GLY A 307 4.71 -16.51 -16.71
N TYR A 308 3.61 -16.21 -16.03
CA TYR A 308 2.93 -17.15 -15.16
C TYR A 308 1.41 -16.95 -15.22
N THR A 309 0.69 -18.06 -15.34
CA THR A 309 -0.77 -18.11 -15.26
C THR A 309 -1.16 -19.31 -14.41
N PRO A 310 -2.08 -19.17 -13.44
CA PRO A 310 -2.58 -20.28 -12.66
C PRO A 310 -3.21 -21.36 -13.55
N GLU A 311 -2.96 -22.61 -13.19
CA GLU A 311 -3.63 -23.73 -13.84
C GLU A 311 -5.14 -23.70 -13.55
N PRO A 312 -6.04 -23.76 -14.56
CA PRO A 312 -7.48 -23.55 -14.35
C PRO A 312 -8.15 -24.48 -13.34
N TYR A 313 -7.66 -25.71 -13.18
CA TYR A 313 -8.22 -26.65 -12.20
C TYR A 313 -7.82 -26.30 -10.75
N THR A 314 -6.92 -25.35 -10.55
CA THR A 314 -6.46 -24.89 -9.23
C THR A 314 -7.20 -23.63 -8.75
N THR A 315 -8.28 -23.19 -9.40
CA THR A 315 -8.97 -21.92 -9.09
C THR A 315 -10.33 -22.08 -8.40
N CYS A 316 -10.73 -23.31 -8.06
CA CYS A 316 -12.09 -23.63 -7.60
C CYS A 316 -13.21 -23.12 -8.54
N GLY A 317 -12.92 -22.91 -9.83
CA GLY A 317 -13.87 -22.33 -10.79
C GLY A 317 -13.88 -20.80 -10.82
N GLY A 318 -13.04 -20.14 -10.02
CA GLY A 318 -12.80 -18.70 -10.06
C GLY A 318 -12.05 -18.27 -11.33
N SER A 319 -12.06 -16.97 -11.57
CA SER A 319 -11.39 -16.37 -12.73
C SER A 319 -9.87 -16.48 -12.62
N ILE A 320 -9.17 -16.33 -13.75
CA ILE A 320 -7.71 -16.21 -13.81
C ILE A 320 -7.27 -14.77 -14.12
N PHE A 321 -8.14 -13.81 -13.81
CA PHE A 321 -7.84 -12.39 -13.97
C PHE A 321 -6.85 -11.98 -12.89
N ASN A 322 -5.66 -11.61 -13.31
CA ASN A 322 -4.61 -11.11 -12.42
C ASN A 322 -4.79 -9.60 -12.25
N HIS A 323 -4.68 -9.12 -11.01
CA HIS A 323 -4.82 -7.71 -10.70
C HIS A 323 -3.48 -7.12 -10.29
N ASP A 324 -2.96 -7.45 -9.10
CA ASP A 324 -1.72 -6.86 -8.58
C ASP A 324 -0.62 -7.88 -8.30
N HIS A 325 0.63 -7.40 -8.30
CA HIS A 325 1.80 -8.11 -7.78
C HIS A 325 2.56 -7.26 -6.78
N VAL A 326 3.08 -7.92 -5.74
CA VAL A 326 4.12 -7.34 -4.89
C VAL A 326 5.33 -8.26 -4.88
N TYR A 327 6.49 -7.70 -5.24
CA TYR A 327 7.79 -8.32 -5.13
C TYR A 327 8.30 -8.20 -3.70
N PHE A 328 8.80 -9.31 -3.15
CA PHE A 328 9.49 -9.30 -1.88
C PHE A 328 10.58 -10.36 -1.82
N VAL A 329 11.50 -10.20 -0.88
CA VAL A 329 12.50 -11.24 -0.56
C VAL A 329 12.05 -11.91 0.73
N HIS A 330 11.69 -13.18 0.65
CA HIS A 330 11.17 -13.90 1.79
C HIS A 330 12.22 -13.95 2.93
N PRO A 331 11.91 -13.49 4.16
CA PRO A 331 12.91 -13.26 5.19
C PRO A 331 13.62 -14.55 5.65
N ILE A 332 12.96 -15.70 5.59
CA ILE A 332 13.55 -17.01 5.95
C ILE A 332 14.25 -17.67 4.76
N THR A 333 13.54 -17.95 3.66
CA THR A 333 14.09 -18.71 2.52
C THR A 333 15.03 -17.91 1.63
N GLN A 334 15.00 -16.57 1.72
CA GLN A 334 15.73 -15.64 0.85
C GLN A 334 15.36 -15.76 -0.64
N GLN A 335 14.25 -16.43 -0.95
CA GLN A 335 13.69 -16.45 -2.28
C GLN A 335 13.14 -15.07 -2.63
N ARG A 336 13.32 -14.67 -3.88
CA ARG A 336 12.61 -13.53 -4.47
C ARG A 336 11.27 -14.04 -4.97
N LEU A 337 10.20 -13.58 -4.34
CA LEU A 337 8.84 -14.05 -4.62
C LEU A 337 7.98 -12.90 -5.12
N LEU A 338 7.02 -13.23 -5.98
CA LEU A 338 5.87 -12.39 -6.24
C LEU A 338 4.68 -12.92 -5.44
N ALA A 339 4.08 -12.06 -4.62
CA ALA A 339 2.73 -12.25 -4.11
C ALA A 339 1.76 -11.73 -5.16
N ALA A 340 1.17 -12.63 -5.93
CA ALA A 340 0.29 -12.30 -7.04
C ALA A 340 -1.18 -12.51 -6.68
N SER A 341 -1.96 -11.44 -6.88
CA SER A 341 -3.38 -11.37 -6.60
C SER A 341 -4.18 -11.71 -7.84
N TYR A 342 -5.02 -12.73 -7.73
CA TYR A 342 -5.92 -13.13 -8.80
C TYR A 342 -7.37 -13.11 -8.34
N TRP A 343 -8.22 -12.46 -9.13
CA TRP A 343 -9.66 -12.43 -8.88
C TRP A 343 -10.24 -13.85 -9.00
N GLY A 344 -10.80 -14.38 -7.91
CA GLY A 344 -11.34 -15.74 -7.88
C GLY A 344 -10.31 -16.86 -7.74
N ALA A 345 -9.06 -16.67 -8.21
CA ALA A 345 -7.97 -17.63 -8.04
C ALA A 345 -7.08 -17.37 -6.80
N GLY A 346 -7.37 -16.33 -6.02
CA GLY A 346 -6.75 -16.06 -4.72
C GLY A 346 -5.28 -15.65 -4.79
N LEU A 347 -4.56 -15.85 -3.69
CA LEU A 347 -3.14 -15.56 -3.57
C LEU A 347 -2.30 -16.62 -4.29
N ARG A 348 -1.33 -16.19 -5.09
CA ARG A 348 -0.32 -17.03 -5.73
C ARG A 348 1.07 -16.54 -5.36
N LEU A 349 1.91 -17.44 -4.85
CA LEU A 349 3.31 -17.16 -4.57
C LEU A 349 4.16 -17.75 -5.70
N VAL A 350 4.90 -16.90 -6.40
CA VAL A 350 5.63 -17.25 -7.62
C VAL A 350 7.11 -16.95 -7.46
N ASP A 351 8.00 -17.92 -7.76
CA ASP A 351 9.45 -17.76 -7.55
C ASP A 351 10.15 -17.09 -8.73
N VAL A 352 10.61 -15.85 -8.52
CA VAL A 352 11.34 -15.05 -9.51
C VAL A 352 12.83 -14.91 -9.17
N SER A 353 13.38 -15.79 -8.32
CA SER A 353 14.77 -15.72 -7.84
C SER A 353 15.80 -15.87 -8.96
N GLU A 354 15.55 -16.80 -9.88
CA GLU A 354 16.54 -17.25 -10.88
C GLU A 354 15.99 -17.10 -12.31
N PRO A 355 15.97 -15.88 -12.88
CA PRO A 355 15.55 -15.67 -14.26
C PRO A 355 16.39 -16.52 -15.23
N PRO A 356 15.79 -17.15 -16.25
CA PRO A 356 16.53 -17.98 -17.20
C PRO A 356 17.42 -17.11 -18.10
N VAL A 357 18.58 -17.63 -18.51
CA VAL A 357 19.50 -16.94 -19.45
C VAL A 357 18.87 -16.73 -20.83
N ILE A 358 17.94 -17.62 -21.21
CA ILE A 358 17.14 -17.49 -22.43
C ILE A 358 15.72 -17.17 -21.98
N ALA A 359 15.16 -16.07 -22.48
CA ALA A 359 13.80 -15.66 -22.20
C ALA A 359 12.80 -16.81 -22.43
N ASP A 360 11.89 -16.98 -21.48
CA ASP A 360 10.74 -17.89 -21.52
C ASP A 360 9.44 -17.08 -21.44
N PRO A 361 9.15 -16.22 -22.45
CA PRO A 361 8.02 -15.30 -22.40
C PRO A 361 6.65 -16.01 -22.34
N GLU A 362 6.63 -17.32 -22.60
CA GLU A 362 5.43 -18.17 -22.52
C GLU A 362 5.24 -18.79 -21.15
N GLY A 363 6.19 -18.65 -20.22
CA GLY A 363 6.05 -19.16 -18.87
C GLY A 363 6.06 -20.68 -18.76
N ILE A 364 6.67 -21.39 -19.71
CA ILE A 364 6.59 -22.86 -19.76
C ILE A 364 7.37 -23.49 -18.59
N THR A 365 8.45 -22.84 -18.19
CA THR A 365 9.41 -23.33 -17.20
C THR A 365 9.67 -22.32 -16.08
N TRP A 366 9.46 -21.03 -16.33
CA TRP A 366 9.70 -19.99 -15.34
C TRP A 366 8.77 -18.78 -15.51
N PRO A 367 8.30 -18.18 -14.39
CA PRO A 367 8.52 -18.60 -13.00
C PRO A 367 7.57 -19.71 -12.50
N PRO A 368 8.02 -20.59 -11.58
CA PRO A 368 7.16 -21.61 -10.98
C PRO A 368 6.30 -21.07 -9.82
N GLU A 369 5.09 -21.60 -9.68
CA GLU A 369 4.27 -21.43 -8.45
C GLU A 369 4.90 -22.23 -7.30
N VAL A 370 5.13 -21.56 -6.16
CA VAL A 370 5.66 -22.14 -4.92
C VAL A 370 4.53 -22.57 -3.99
N GLY A 371 3.50 -21.73 -3.89
CA GLY A 371 2.34 -21.95 -3.04
C GLY A 371 1.19 -21.04 -3.41
N ARG A 372 0.02 -21.29 -2.82
CA ARG A 372 -1.19 -20.52 -3.09
C ARG A 372 -2.15 -20.59 -1.91
N TRP A 373 -3.05 -19.61 -1.79
CA TRP A 373 -4.15 -19.71 -0.83
C TRP A 373 -5.46 -19.23 -1.43
N MET A 374 -6.54 -19.95 -1.12
CA MET A 374 -7.92 -19.61 -1.45
C MET A 374 -8.85 -20.12 -0.33
N GLY A 375 -10.08 -19.62 -0.26
CA GLY A 375 -11.05 -20.09 0.72
C GLY A 375 -11.45 -21.57 0.60
N CYS A 376 -11.30 -22.16 -0.59
CA CYS A 376 -11.77 -23.49 -0.98
C CYS A 376 -10.64 -24.47 -1.32
N ALA A 377 -10.94 -25.78 -1.27
CA ALA A 377 -10.04 -26.83 -1.72
C ALA A 377 -9.85 -26.81 -3.24
N SER A 378 -8.60 -27.00 -3.69
CA SER A 378 -8.20 -26.96 -5.11
C SER A 378 -7.52 -28.23 -5.62
N ALA A 379 -7.53 -29.28 -4.80
CA ALA A 379 -7.07 -30.61 -5.14
C ALA A 379 -8.00 -31.67 -4.53
N ASP A 380 -7.81 -32.94 -4.90
CA ASP A 380 -8.57 -34.05 -4.32
C ASP A 380 -7.94 -34.55 -3.00
N GLU A 381 -6.64 -34.31 -2.80
CA GLU A 381 -5.85 -34.75 -1.64
C GLU A 381 -4.65 -33.82 -1.36
N GLY A 382 -3.94 -34.05 -0.26
CA GLY A 382 -2.75 -33.28 0.12
C GLY A 382 -3.07 -31.92 0.74
N TRP A 383 -2.10 -30.99 0.72
CA TRP A 383 -2.21 -29.68 1.38
C TRP A 383 -3.41 -28.86 0.89
N TYR A 384 -3.75 -28.97 -0.38
CA TYR A 384 -4.84 -28.25 -1.03
C TYR A 384 -6.12 -29.10 -1.23
N GLY A 385 -6.13 -30.34 -0.72
CA GLY A 385 -7.30 -31.21 -0.76
C GLY A 385 -8.23 -30.96 0.43
N PRO A 386 -9.45 -31.54 0.46
CA PRO A 386 -10.49 -31.18 1.44
C PRO A 386 -10.11 -31.34 2.92
N GLU A 387 -9.14 -32.20 3.22
CA GLU A 387 -8.62 -32.46 4.58
C GLU A 387 -7.26 -31.75 4.81
N GLY A 388 -6.85 -30.88 3.90
CA GLY A 388 -5.57 -30.16 3.89
C GLY A 388 -5.65 -28.77 4.51
N GLY A 389 -4.50 -28.22 4.86
CA GLY A 389 -4.38 -26.94 5.57
C GLY A 389 -4.44 -25.68 4.69
N GLY A 390 -4.33 -25.82 3.37
CA GLY A 390 -4.12 -24.71 2.42
C GLY A 390 -5.37 -23.93 2.00
N HIS A 391 -6.45 -24.00 2.79
CA HIS A 391 -7.73 -23.34 2.51
C HIS A 391 -8.55 -23.11 3.79
N ALA A 392 -9.72 -22.49 3.69
CA ALA A 392 -10.59 -22.16 4.82
C ALA A 392 -11.87 -23.01 4.94
N ASN A 393 -11.91 -24.20 4.32
CA ASN A 393 -13.07 -25.11 4.31
C ASN A 393 -14.35 -24.50 3.70
N MET A 394 -14.23 -23.42 2.92
CA MET A 394 -15.36 -22.86 2.19
C MET A 394 -15.72 -23.76 1.02
N SER A 395 -17.00 -23.83 0.68
CA SER A 395 -17.40 -24.38 -0.61
C SER A 395 -17.01 -23.43 -1.75
N PRO A 396 -16.87 -23.91 -2.99
CA PRO A 396 -16.66 -23.01 -4.13
C PRO A 396 -17.74 -21.92 -4.23
N GLU A 397 -18.99 -22.24 -3.88
CA GLU A 397 -20.09 -21.26 -3.88
C GLU A 397 -19.95 -20.19 -2.79
N GLU A 398 -19.37 -20.54 -1.64
CA GLU A 398 -19.10 -19.57 -0.56
C GLU A 398 -17.88 -18.70 -0.88
N TRP A 399 -16.82 -19.30 -1.45
CA TRP A 399 -15.65 -18.55 -1.89
C TRP A 399 -16.03 -17.52 -2.95
N LEU A 400 -16.78 -17.93 -3.98
CA LEU A 400 -17.17 -17.09 -5.11
C LEU A 400 -18.43 -16.24 -4.84
N ASP A 401 -18.87 -16.12 -3.58
CA ASP A 401 -20.02 -15.27 -3.23
C ASP A 401 -19.59 -13.79 -3.17
N SER A 402 -19.81 -13.10 -4.29
CA SER A 402 -19.50 -11.67 -4.41
C SER A 402 -20.22 -10.81 -3.38
N ASN A 403 -21.33 -11.27 -2.78
CA ASN A 403 -22.05 -10.51 -1.75
C ASN A 403 -21.34 -10.48 -0.40
N GLN A 404 -20.44 -11.42 -0.12
CA GLN A 404 -19.67 -11.46 1.13
C GLN A 404 -18.28 -10.85 0.98
N GLY A 405 -17.88 -10.56 -0.25
CA GLY A 405 -16.56 -10.06 -0.57
C GLY A 405 -15.44 -11.02 -0.15
N ASN A 406 -15.60 -12.31 -0.44
CA ASN A 406 -14.64 -13.35 -0.05
C ASN A 406 -13.52 -13.53 -1.09
N ASP A 407 -13.85 -13.58 -2.37
CA ASP A 407 -12.92 -13.80 -3.48
C ASP A 407 -12.35 -12.49 -4.07
N ASN A 408 -12.29 -12.33 -5.40
CA ASN A 408 -11.82 -11.13 -6.10
C ASN A 408 -10.58 -10.48 -5.49
N ILE A 409 -9.61 -11.32 -5.08
CA ILE A 409 -8.37 -10.87 -4.45
C ILE A 409 -7.65 -9.94 -5.41
N HIS A 410 -7.70 -8.67 -5.08
CA HIS A 410 -7.21 -7.54 -5.85
C HIS A 410 -5.77 -7.25 -5.48
N TYR A 411 -5.48 -7.27 -4.18
CA TYR A 411 -4.19 -6.83 -3.65
C TYR A 411 -3.66 -7.77 -2.56
N ALA A 412 -2.34 -7.78 -2.41
CA ALA A 412 -1.61 -8.60 -1.45
C ALA A 412 -0.42 -7.81 -0.86
N VAL A 413 -0.26 -7.82 0.46
CA VAL A 413 0.85 -7.22 1.20
C VAL A 413 1.62 -8.32 1.92
N PRO A 414 2.76 -8.80 1.41
CA PRO A 414 3.67 -9.60 2.22
C PRO A 414 4.33 -8.71 3.27
N ASN A 415 4.42 -9.18 4.52
CA ASN A 415 5.09 -8.44 5.57
C ASN A 415 6.61 -8.43 5.34
N ASP A 416 7.26 -7.28 5.46
CA ASP A 416 8.72 -7.21 5.34
C ASP A 416 9.45 -7.92 6.48
N TYR A 417 8.77 -8.13 7.62
CA TYR A 417 9.37 -8.58 8.87
C TYR A 417 8.80 -9.90 9.37
N LEU A 418 9.62 -10.61 10.16
CA LEU A 418 9.12 -11.71 10.98
C LEU A 418 8.58 -11.15 12.30
N ILE A 419 7.40 -11.63 12.67
CA ILE A 419 6.67 -11.19 13.86
C ILE A 419 6.61 -12.31 14.88
N CYS A 420 6.75 -11.97 16.16
CA CYS A 420 6.48 -12.87 17.26
C CYS A 420 5.83 -12.09 18.42
N SER A 421 4.52 -12.21 18.65
CA SER A 421 3.88 -11.61 19.82
C SER A 421 4.04 -10.07 19.91
N GLY A 422 3.79 -9.38 18.81
CA GLY A 422 3.87 -7.92 18.73
C GLY A 422 5.29 -7.35 18.70
N ILE A 423 6.32 -8.20 18.59
CA ILE A 423 7.69 -7.76 18.30
C ILE A 423 8.14 -8.23 16.92
N SER A 424 9.14 -7.54 16.41
CA SER A 424 9.79 -7.77 15.13
C SER A 424 11.26 -8.18 15.32
N THR A 425 11.93 -8.52 14.21
CA THR A 425 13.39 -8.71 14.21
C THR A 425 14.19 -7.41 14.34
N PHE A 426 13.55 -6.24 14.27
CA PHE A 426 14.19 -4.93 14.45
C PHE A 426 14.27 -4.52 15.93
N ASP A 427 13.38 -5.05 16.77
CA ASP A 427 13.37 -4.73 18.19
C ASP A 427 14.60 -5.30 18.90
N PRO A 428 15.11 -4.62 19.95
CA PRO A 428 16.22 -5.13 20.75
C PRO A 428 15.92 -6.53 21.30
N VAL A 429 16.87 -7.46 21.14
CA VAL A 429 16.72 -8.87 21.58
C VAL A 429 16.39 -8.98 23.07
N GLU A 430 16.82 -8.02 23.90
CA GLU A 430 16.51 -7.98 25.32
C GLU A 430 15.03 -7.70 25.64
N GLU A 431 14.29 -7.14 24.69
CA GLU A 431 12.85 -6.82 24.80
C GLU A 431 11.98 -7.99 24.33
N TRP A 432 12.59 -8.98 23.66
CA TRP A 432 11.85 -10.09 23.10
C TRP A 432 11.18 -10.95 24.18
N PRO A 433 9.88 -11.31 24.01
CA PRO A 433 9.21 -12.24 24.90
C PRO A 433 9.97 -13.56 24.97
N SER A 434 9.98 -14.18 26.16
CA SER A 434 10.78 -15.40 26.39
C SER A 434 10.42 -16.57 25.46
N HIS A 435 9.18 -16.61 24.97
CA HIS A 435 8.71 -17.62 24.03
C HIS A 435 9.00 -17.29 22.56
N CYS A 436 9.60 -16.14 22.27
CA CYS A 436 10.23 -15.85 20.97
C CYS A 436 11.69 -16.35 20.93
N GLY A 437 12.26 -16.76 22.06
CA GLY A 437 13.57 -17.39 22.14
C GLY A 437 14.69 -16.51 21.59
N THR A 438 15.56 -17.09 20.77
CA THR A 438 16.67 -16.36 20.11
C THR A 438 16.41 -16.05 18.63
N GLY A 439 15.15 -16.02 18.20
CA GLY A 439 14.76 -15.77 16.81
C GLY A 439 14.19 -17.01 16.09
N PHE A 440 13.88 -16.87 14.80
CA PHE A 440 13.23 -17.91 13.99
C PHE A 440 14.04 -19.21 13.86
N GLU A 441 15.35 -19.16 14.07
CA GLU A 441 16.23 -20.35 14.08
C GLU A 441 16.23 -21.10 15.43
N ASP A 442 15.59 -20.58 16.47
CA ASP A 442 15.54 -21.24 17.77
C ASP A 442 14.83 -22.60 17.65
N PRO A 443 15.45 -23.71 18.10
CA PRO A 443 14.90 -25.05 17.91
C PRO A 443 13.61 -25.33 18.70
N THR A 444 13.30 -24.52 19.70
CA THR A 444 12.10 -24.66 20.55
C THR A 444 11.08 -23.57 20.25
N TYR A 445 11.55 -22.34 20.09
CA TYR A 445 10.72 -21.13 20.02
C TYR A 445 10.66 -20.51 18.62
N GLY A 446 11.49 -20.97 17.68
CA GLY A 446 11.52 -20.47 16.31
C GLY A 446 10.19 -20.64 15.58
N VAL A 447 9.38 -21.63 16.00
CA VAL A 447 8.01 -21.83 15.54
C VAL A 447 7.06 -20.68 15.89
N ASN A 448 7.43 -19.74 16.76
CA ASN A 448 6.58 -18.60 17.08
C ASN A 448 6.85 -17.38 16.21
N TRP A 449 7.92 -17.41 15.42
CA TRP A 449 8.21 -16.36 14.44
C TRP A 449 7.44 -16.62 13.16
N ARG A 450 6.70 -15.61 12.71
CA ARG A 450 5.75 -15.73 11.62
C ARG A 450 5.96 -14.66 10.57
N HIS A 451 5.81 -15.07 9.32
CA HIS A 451 5.69 -14.18 8.18
C HIS A 451 4.24 -14.26 7.72
N TYR A 452 3.62 -13.10 7.52
CA TYR A 452 2.24 -12.99 7.08
C TYR A 452 2.16 -12.35 5.70
N THR A 453 1.13 -12.72 4.96
CA THR A 453 0.69 -12.01 3.76
C THR A 453 -0.77 -11.65 3.93
N TYR A 454 -1.08 -10.37 3.83
CA TYR A 454 -2.43 -9.82 3.94
C TYR A 454 -3.00 -9.73 2.54
N ILE A 455 -4.22 -10.22 2.32
CA ILE A 455 -4.86 -10.15 1.01
C ILE A 455 -6.25 -9.56 1.11
N ALA A 456 -6.59 -8.74 0.13
CA ALA A 456 -7.77 -7.91 0.12
C ALA A 456 -8.52 -8.03 -1.20
N PRO A 457 -9.86 -8.02 -1.18
CA PRO A 457 -10.66 -8.10 -2.39
C PRO A 457 -11.03 -6.72 -2.93
N GLU A 458 -11.32 -6.63 -4.22
CA GLU A 458 -11.97 -5.46 -4.82
C GLU A 458 -13.34 -5.80 -5.39
N TYR A 459 -14.32 -4.95 -5.09
CA TYR A 459 -15.61 -4.94 -5.72
C TYR A 459 -16.02 -3.51 -6.07
N GLY A 460 -16.18 -3.24 -7.36
CA GLY A 460 -16.77 -1.99 -7.85
C GLY A 460 -18.15 -1.68 -7.25
N SER A 461 -18.88 -2.72 -6.85
CA SER A 461 -19.99 -2.68 -5.87
C SER A 461 -20.39 -4.13 -5.59
N ASN A 462 -20.74 -4.44 -4.34
CA ASN A 462 -21.43 -5.69 -3.99
C ASN A 462 -22.65 -5.38 -3.11
N GLU A 463 -23.63 -6.28 -2.98
CA GLU A 463 -24.92 -5.98 -2.33
C GLU A 463 -24.79 -5.50 -0.87
N ASN A 464 -23.69 -5.90 -0.20
CA ASN A 464 -23.47 -5.62 1.21
C ASN A 464 -22.33 -4.63 1.49
N HIS A 465 -21.69 -4.08 0.44
CA HIS A 465 -20.64 -3.06 0.52
C HIS A 465 -19.50 -3.47 1.48
N THR A 466 -19.06 -4.73 1.40
CA THR A 466 -18.08 -5.31 2.34
C THR A 466 -17.05 -6.20 1.65
N GLY A 467 -15.99 -6.53 2.37
CA GLY A 467 -15.08 -7.62 2.06
C GLY A 467 -14.18 -7.93 3.24
N TYR A 468 -13.56 -9.12 3.21
CA TYR A 468 -12.61 -9.51 4.24
C TYR A 468 -11.18 -9.26 3.79
N ILE A 469 -10.39 -8.61 4.64
CA ILE A 469 -8.94 -8.68 4.58
C ILE A 469 -8.52 -9.97 5.28
N TRP A 470 -7.86 -10.86 4.56
CA TRP A 470 -7.43 -12.16 5.08
C TRP A 470 -5.96 -12.11 5.46
N THR A 471 -5.63 -12.61 6.65
CA THR A 471 -4.23 -12.79 7.08
C THR A 471 -3.81 -14.23 6.85
N ILE A 472 -2.86 -14.41 5.93
CA ILE A 472 -2.35 -15.72 5.53
C ILE A 472 -0.96 -15.89 6.15
N ASP A 473 -0.76 -16.97 6.93
CA ASP A 473 0.59 -17.38 7.32
C ASP A 473 1.30 -17.89 6.08
N THR A 474 2.41 -17.24 5.73
CA THR A 474 3.27 -17.56 4.59
C THR A 474 4.71 -17.83 5.05
N THR A 475 4.91 -18.17 6.33
CA THR A 475 6.21 -18.49 6.94
C THR A 475 6.93 -19.62 6.20
N ASP A 476 6.17 -20.64 5.80
CA ASP A 476 6.57 -21.57 4.74
C ASP A 476 5.79 -21.17 3.47
N PRO A 477 6.43 -20.57 2.45
CA PRO A 477 5.74 -20.09 1.27
C PRO A 477 5.16 -21.24 0.43
N THR A 478 5.53 -22.50 0.70
CA THR A 478 4.96 -23.69 0.03
C THR A 478 3.66 -24.17 0.66
N GLN A 479 3.39 -23.77 1.91
CA GLN A 479 2.26 -24.21 2.72
C GLN A 479 1.53 -23.02 3.37
N PRO A 480 1.00 -22.07 2.59
CA PRO A 480 0.27 -20.95 3.16
C PRO A 480 -1.09 -21.39 3.73
N PHE A 481 -1.54 -20.77 4.82
CA PHE A 481 -2.85 -21.06 5.43
C PHE A 481 -3.44 -19.86 6.18
N LEU A 482 -4.76 -19.87 6.37
CA LEU A 482 -5.50 -18.79 7.01
C LEU A 482 -5.30 -18.78 8.53
N VAL A 483 -5.01 -17.61 9.11
CA VAL A 483 -4.84 -17.44 10.57
C VAL A 483 -5.72 -16.34 11.17
N SER A 484 -6.10 -15.33 10.39
CA SER A 484 -7.00 -14.27 10.83
C SER A 484 -7.77 -13.68 9.65
N LYS A 485 -8.83 -12.95 9.96
CA LYS A 485 -9.58 -12.14 9.00
C LYS A 485 -10.10 -10.89 9.67
N TRP A 486 -10.17 -9.81 8.91
CA TRP A 486 -10.69 -8.53 9.35
C TRP A 486 -11.66 -7.97 8.30
N LYS A 487 -12.55 -7.09 8.71
CA LYS A 487 -13.42 -6.30 7.83
C LYS A 487 -13.59 -4.93 8.46
N LEU A 488 -13.99 -3.94 7.67
CA LEU A 488 -14.36 -2.64 8.20
C LEU A 488 -15.34 -2.81 9.37
N PRO A 489 -15.07 -2.20 10.53
CA PRO A 489 -15.97 -2.24 11.66
C PRO A 489 -17.26 -1.47 11.33
N GLY A 490 -18.30 -1.69 12.13
CA GLY A 490 -19.53 -0.90 12.05
C GLY A 490 -20.76 -1.59 11.45
N GLU A 491 -21.89 -0.89 11.59
CA GLU A 491 -23.19 -1.20 10.99
C GLU A 491 -23.65 0.00 10.15
N GLY A 492 -24.18 -0.26 8.96
CA GLY A 492 -24.70 0.77 8.04
C GLY A 492 -26.23 0.93 8.11
N MET A 493 -26.78 1.82 7.30
CA MET A 493 -28.23 2.09 7.24
C MET A 493 -28.75 2.09 5.81
N LYS A 494 -29.59 1.11 5.45
CA LYS A 494 -30.32 1.11 4.17
C LYS A 494 -31.64 1.88 4.32
N GLU A 495 -32.29 2.24 3.19
CA GLU A 495 -33.65 2.83 3.18
C GLU A 495 -34.67 2.03 4.02
N ASN A 496 -34.41 0.74 4.20
CA ASN A 496 -35.29 -0.24 4.84
C ASN A 496 -34.99 -0.46 6.33
N GLY A 497 -33.94 0.18 6.88
CA GLY A 497 -33.47 0.01 8.26
C GLY A 497 -31.97 -0.34 8.36
N SER A 498 -31.56 -0.77 9.56
CA SER A 498 -30.16 -1.11 9.87
C SER A 498 -29.62 -2.25 9.01
N HIS A 499 -28.35 -2.14 8.63
CA HIS A 499 -27.59 -3.11 7.87
C HIS A 499 -26.39 -3.58 8.71
N PRO A 500 -26.09 -4.89 8.78
CA PRO A 500 -25.06 -5.44 9.69
C PRO A 500 -23.60 -5.12 9.28
N GLN A 501 -23.42 -4.30 8.25
CA GLN A 501 -22.15 -3.92 7.64
C GLN A 501 -22.29 -2.49 7.13
N HIS A 502 -21.17 -1.80 6.93
CA HIS A 502 -21.13 -0.52 6.20
C HIS A 502 -21.94 -0.58 4.91
N TRP A 503 -22.56 0.53 4.51
CA TRP A 503 -23.32 0.56 3.26
C TRP A 503 -23.47 1.97 2.71
N ILE A 504 -22.60 2.42 1.81
CA ILE A 504 -22.75 3.77 1.22
C ILE A 504 -23.80 3.79 0.10
N PRO A 505 -24.87 4.62 0.16
CA PRO A 505 -25.78 4.83 -0.94
C PRO A 505 -25.06 5.41 -2.16
N GLY A 506 -25.29 4.83 -3.33
CA GLY A 506 -24.50 5.15 -4.51
C GLY A 506 -23.44 4.08 -4.76
N GLY A 507 -22.72 4.16 -5.88
CA GLY A 507 -21.82 3.11 -6.35
C GLY A 507 -20.53 2.98 -5.53
N TYR A 508 -20.63 2.66 -4.24
CA TYR A 508 -19.48 2.39 -3.39
C TYR A 508 -18.63 1.26 -3.95
N ILE A 509 -17.34 1.56 -4.06
CA ILE A 509 -16.31 0.59 -4.35
C ILE A 509 -15.72 0.15 -3.02
N PHE A 510 -15.87 -1.14 -2.69
CA PHE A 510 -15.08 -1.75 -1.62
C PHE A 510 -13.76 -2.17 -2.23
N SER A 511 -12.71 -1.37 -2.05
CA SER A 511 -11.35 -1.73 -2.41
C SER A 511 -10.41 -1.22 -1.34
N PRO A 512 -9.81 -2.11 -0.52
CA PRO A 512 -8.57 -1.83 0.15
C PRO A 512 -7.50 -1.74 -0.95
N HIS A 513 -7.25 -0.54 -1.45
CA HIS A 513 -6.59 -0.38 -2.74
C HIS A 513 -5.06 -0.54 -2.62
N ASN A 514 -4.47 0.00 -1.55
CA ASN A 514 -3.07 -0.19 -1.23
C ASN A 514 -2.87 -0.34 0.29
N GLY A 515 -1.72 -0.85 0.70
CA GLY A 515 -1.39 -1.03 2.10
C GLY A 515 0.10 -1.23 2.32
N ASP A 516 0.51 -1.15 3.58
CA ASP A 516 1.91 -1.32 3.96
C ASP A 516 2.01 -1.90 5.38
N THR A 517 3.18 -2.39 5.76
CA THR A 517 3.42 -3.08 7.04
C THR A 517 4.44 -2.38 7.91
N GLY A 518 4.10 -2.24 9.19
CA GLY A 518 5.02 -1.84 10.24
C GLY A 518 5.73 -3.04 10.87
N PRO A 519 6.85 -2.82 11.57
CA PRO A 519 7.68 -3.89 12.14
C PRO A 519 6.91 -4.75 13.15
N SER A 520 6.10 -4.14 14.03
CA SER A 520 5.47 -4.82 15.17
C SER A 520 4.20 -5.61 14.84
N GLY A 521 3.93 -5.85 13.55
CA GLY A 521 2.68 -6.47 13.10
C GLY A 521 1.53 -5.49 12.91
N HIS A 522 1.80 -4.19 12.94
CA HIS A 522 0.87 -3.17 12.45
C HIS A 522 0.76 -3.26 10.94
N VAL A 523 -0.46 -3.11 10.43
CA VAL A 523 -0.74 -3.05 9.00
C VAL A 523 -1.65 -1.88 8.71
N TYR A 524 -1.30 -1.14 7.67
CA TYR A 524 -1.97 0.07 7.24
C TYR A 524 -2.67 -0.21 5.91
N TYR A 525 -3.92 0.23 5.78
CA TYR A 525 -4.68 0.08 4.52
C TYR A 525 -5.40 1.38 4.16
N THR A 526 -5.41 1.75 2.88
CA THR A 526 -6.33 2.75 2.34
C THR A 526 -7.60 2.09 1.86
N HIS A 527 -8.73 2.77 2.01
CA HIS A 527 -10.00 2.38 1.41
C HIS A 527 -10.58 3.55 0.63
N TYR A 528 -11.05 3.27 -0.59
CA TYR A 528 -11.60 4.28 -1.51
C TYR A 528 -12.73 5.17 -0.98
N HIS A 529 -13.39 4.86 0.14
CA HIS A 529 -14.31 5.81 0.80
C HIS A 529 -14.35 5.67 2.33
N ALA A 530 -13.37 4.96 2.92
CA ALA A 530 -13.36 4.72 4.36
C ALA A 530 -12.09 5.25 5.04
N GLY A 531 -11.23 5.97 4.31
CA GLY A 531 -10.01 6.55 4.84
C GLY A 531 -8.86 5.55 4.99
N ALA A 532 -7.83 5.97 5.72
CA ALA A 532 -6.68 5.16 6.10
C ALA A 532 -6.91 4.50 7.46
N TRP A 533 -6.62 3.20 7.55
CA TRP A 533 -6.81 2.38 8.75
C TRP A 533 -5.51 1.78 9.22
N MET A 534 -5.37 1.66 10.53
CA MET A 534 -4.33 0.88 11.19
C MET A 534 -4.94 -0.30 11.93
N THR A 535 -4.39 -1.48 11.72
CA THR A 535 -4.78 -2.72 12.38
C THR A 535 -3.56 -3.41 12.99
N ASP A 536 -3.78 -4.13 14.10
CA ASP A 536 -2.74 -4.89 14.79
C ASP A 536 -2.92 -6.40 14.52
N HIS A 537 -1.87 -6.99 13.97
CA HIS A 537 -1.71 -8.41 13.70
C HIS A 537 -0.51 -9.03 14.46
N GLY A 538 0.08 -8.31 15.42
CA GLY A 538 1.26 -8.71 16.17
C GLY A 538 1.07 -9.98 17.02
N GLU A 539 -0.13 -10.15 17.58
CA GLU A 539 -0.46 -11.27 18.49
C GLU A 539 -1.25 -12.41 17.81
N ILE A 540 -1.42 -12.37 16.48
CA ILE A 540 -2.23 -13.35 15.75
C ILE A 540 -1.80 -14.79 16.06
N TRP A 541 -0.49 -15.05 16.13
CA TRP A 541 0.00 -16.40 16.43
C TRP A 541 -0.37 -16.90 17.84
N ASP A 542 -0.36 -16.00 18.83
CA ASP A 542 -0.66 -16.34 20.22
C ASP A 542 -2.15 -16.52 20.47
N ASP A 543 -2.97 -15.75 19.75
CA ASP A 543 -4.42 -15.73 19.89
C ASP A 543 -5.13 -16.88 19.17
N LEU A 544 -4.41 -17.61 18.30
CA LEU A 544 -4.93 -18.81 17.66
C LEU A 544 -5.27 -19.90 18.69
N ILE A 545 -6.51 -20.40 18.63
CA ILE A 545 -6.90 -21.57 19.40
C ILE A 545 -6.68 -22.82 18.54
N TRP A 546 -5.67 -23.61 18.92
CA TRP A 546 -5.33 -24.87 18.29
C TRP A 546 -6.15 -26.03 18.86
N GLU A 547 -6.56 -26.98 18.02
CA GLU A 547 -7.35 -28.16 18.43
C GLU A 547 -6.70 -28.94 19.59
N ASN A 548 -5.36 -29.04 19.59
CA ASN A 548 -4.59 -29.75 20.62
C ASN A 548 -4.00 -28.81 21.70
N GLY A 549 -4.35 -27.52 21.68
CA GLY A 549 -3.82 -26.50 22.59
C GLY A 549 -2.34 -26.17 22.41
N VAL A 550 -1.73 -26.62 21.29
CA VAL A 550 -0.33 -26.34 20.92
C VAL A 550 -0.24 -26.03 19.42
N PRO A 551 0.68 -25.18 18.99
CA PRO A 551 0.80 -24.85 17.58
C PRO A 551 1.18 -26.04 16.69
N GLU A 552 0.43 -26.24 15.60
CA GLU A 552 0.61 -27.34 14.64
C GLU A 552 0.59 -26.84 13.18
N PRO A 553 1.53 -25.98 12.76
CA PRO A 553 1.53 -25.36 11.42
C PRO A 553 1.57 -26.37 10.26
N ASN A 554 2.13 -27.57 10.46
CA ASN A 554 2.18 -28.63 9.43
C ASN A 554 0.81 -29.20 9.03
N ARG A 555 -0.26 -28.86 9.77
CA ARG A 555 -1.65 -29.17 9.42
C ARG A 555 -2.41 -27.95 8.88
N GLY A 556 -1.79 -26.76 8.92
CA GLY A 556 -2.37 -25.49 8.53
C GLY A 556 -3.72 -25.22 9.18
N PHE A 557 -4.66 -24.73 8.38
CA PHE A 557 -6.00 -24.36 8.84
C PHE A 557 -6.73 -25.48 9.60
N GLN A 558 -6.50 -26.76 9.25
CA GLN A 558 -7.19 -27.89 9.88
C GLN A 558 -6.79 -28.15 11.34
N ALA A 559 -5.74 -27.51 11.84
CA ALA A 559 -5.37 -27.57 13.25
C ALA A 559 -5.93 -26.39 14.08
N ILE A 560 -6.57 -25.41 13.44
CA ILE A 560 -7.11 -24.22 14.08
C ILE A 560 -8.59 -24.48 14.42
N GLU A 561 -8.92 -24.41 15.71
CA GLU A 561 -10.30 -24.46 16.22
C GLU A 561 -10.97 -23.08 16.13
N GLN A 562 -10.20 -22.01 16.38
CA GLN A 562 -10.66 -20.63 16.28
C GLN A 562 -9.56 -19.74 15.70
N LEU A 563 -9.91 -18.95 14.67
CA LEU A 563 -9.05 -17.91 14.11
C LEU A 563 -8.76 -16.84 15.16
N ALA A 564 -7.59 -16.21 15.06
CA ALA A 564 -7.25 -15.06 15.87
C ALA A 564 -8.07 -13.83 15.46
N GLU A 565 -8.16 -12.86 16.37
CA GLU A 565 -8.83 -11.58 16.14
C GLU A 565 -7.80 -10.54 15.69
N THR A 566 -8.03 -9.91 14.54
CA THR A 566 -7.32 -8.70 14.15
C THR A 566 -7.95 -7.50 14.86
N ARG A 567 -7.13 -6.69 15.53
CA ARG A 567 -7.61 -5.54 16.30
C ARG A 567 -7.52 -4.26 15.47
N THR A 568 -8.58 -3.46 15.47
CA THR A 568 -8.54 -2.11 14.91
C THR A 568 -7.84 -1.19 15.90
N VAL A 569 -6.79 -0.49 15.46
CA VAL A 569 -6.00 0.44 16.29
C VAL A 569 -6.51 1.86 16.12
N GLY A 570 -6.69 2.31 14.88
CA GLY A 570 -7.13 3.67 14.58
C GLY A 570 -7.47 3.88 13.12
N TYR A 571 -7.97 5.07 12.81
CA TYR A 571 -8.23 5.49 11.44
C TYR A 571 -8.07 7.00 11.27
N TYR A 572 -7.91 7.42 10.02
CA TYR A 572 -7.87 8.82 9.60
C TYR A 572 -8.61 8.98 8.28
N LEU A 573 -9.58 9.89 8.21
CA LEU A 573 -10.23 10.29 6.97
C LEU A 573 -9.67 11.64 6.51
N PRO A 574 -9.00 11.70 5.35
CA PRO A 574 -8.59 12.97 4.77
C PRO A 574 -9.79 13.88 4.48
N ALA A 575 -9.71 15.16 4.87
CA ALA A 575 -10.82 16.11 4.74
C ALA A 575 -10.36 17.55 4.50
N GLY A 576 -9.19 17.69 3.86
CA GLY A 576 -8.45 18.93 3.78
C GLY A 576 -7.84 19.33 5.13
N PRO A 577 -6.69 20.01 5.11
CA PRO A 577 -6.03 20.40 6.35
C PRO A 577 -6.85 21.43 7.15
N PRO A 578 -6.83 21.37 8.50
CA PRO A 578 -7.69 22.20 9.35
C PRO A 578 -7.38 23.70 9.28
N TRP A 579 -6.16 24.09 8.85
CA TRP A 579 -5.76 25.49 8.70
C TRP A 579 -6.22 26.16 7.39
N ILE A 580 -6.86 25.41 6.48
CA ILE A 580 -7.48 25.97 5.27
C ILE A 580 -8.99 26.13 5.54
N ASP A 581 -9.44 27.38 5.74
CA ASP A 581 -10.82 27.72 6.11
C ASP A 581 -11.88 27.20 5.12
N ASN A 582 -11.56 27.19 3.82
CA ASN A 582 -12.44 26.67 2.75
C ASN A 582 -11.67 25.68 1.86
N ALA A 583 -11.29 24.55 2.46
CA ALA A 583 -10.50 23.51 1.77
C ALA A 583 -11.16 23.04 0.46
N THR A 584 -12.49 22.90 0.45
CA THR A 584 -13.25 22.52 -0.75
C THR A 584 -12.97 23.43 -1.95
N GLU A 585 -13.07 24.76 -1.78
CA GLU A 585 -12.84 25.72 -2.87
C GLU A 585 -11.34 25.89 -3.18
N VAL A 586 -10.49 25.97 -2.14
CA VAL A 586 -9.05 26.25 -2.30
C VAL A 586 -8.31 25.09 -2.96
N LEU A 587 -8.65 23.87 -2.58
CA LEU A 587 -8.04 22.66 -3.13
C LEU A 587 -8.71 22.17 -4.41
N GLY A 588 -9.83 22.79 -4.80
CA GLY A 588 -10.56 22.43 -6.01
C GLY A 588 -11.22 21.06 -5.92
N TYR A 589 -11.76 20.71 -4.75
CA TYR A 589 -12.29 19.38 -4.48
C TYR A 589 -13.39 18.93 -5.47
N ASP A 590 -14.23 19.87 -5.90
CA ASP A 590 -15.32 19.63 -6.87
C ASP A 590 -14.83 19.33 -8.31
N MET A 591 -13.51 19.32 -8.54
CA MET A 591 -12.91 19.09 -9.86
C MET A 591 -12.52 17.62 -10.12
N ALA A 592 -12.64 16.75 -9.13
CA ALA A 592 -12.32 15.33 -9.22
C ALA A 592 -13.18 14.61 -10.27
N ASP A 593 -12.62 13.60 -10.92
CA ASP A 593 -13.37 12.82 -11.90
C ASP A 593 -14.47 11.98 -11.23
N CYS A 594 -15.70 12.11 -11.73
CA CYS A 594 -16.86 11.38 -11.23
C CYS A 594 -16.87 9.88 -11.55
N TRP A 595 -15.93 9.34 -12.33
CA TRP A 595 -15.80 7.87 -12.42
C TRP A 595 -15.36 7.25 -11.09
N ALA A 596 -14.62 7.98 -10.25
CA ALA A 596 -14.25 7.61 -8.88
C ALA A 596 -15.30 8.05 -7.84
N SER A 597 -16.55 8.23 -8.29
CA SER A 597 -17.77 8.52 -7.53
C SER A 597 -18.05 9.98 -7.12
N CYS A 598 -17.10 10.92 -7.27
CA CYS A 598 -17.30 12.32 -6.84
C CYS A 598 -17.67 12.43 -5.34
N MET A 599 -17.32 11.43 -4.52
CA MET A 599 -17.58 11.35 -3.08
C MET A 599 -16.28 11.29 -2.29
N ILE A 600 -16.34 11.84 -1.08
CA ILE A 600 -15.26 12.11 -0.12
C ILE A 600 -15.15 11.04 0.95
N PRO A 601 -13.93 10.74 1.46
CA PRO A 601 -12.61 10.89 0.81
C PRO A 601 -12.32 9.74 -0.16
N PHE A 602 -11.42 9.91 -1.14
CA PHE A 602 -10.96 8.81 -2.03
C PHE A 602 -9.46 8.55 -1.87
N ASP A 603 -9.11 7.63 -0.96
CA ASP A 603 -7.73 7.29 -0.66
C ASP A 603 -7.20 6.22 -1.62
N TRP A 604 -6.27 6.60 -2.50
CA TRP A 604 -5.71 5.69 -3.50
C TRP A 604 -4.61 4.81 -2.89
N GLY A 605 -3.57 5.44 -2.35
CA GLY A 605 -2.38 4.75 -1.88
C GLY A 605 -1.94 5.17 -0.49
N LEU A 606 -1.20 4.31 0.21
CA LEU A 606 -0.42 4.71 1.39
C LEU A 606 0.92 4.00 1.44
N GLN A 607 1.84 4.55 2.24
CA GLN A 607 3.12 3.94 2.59
C GLN A 607 3.48 4.23 4.05
N TYR A 608 4.12 3.28 4.71
CA TYR A 608 4.62 3.39 6.08
C TYR A 608 6.12 3.72 6.09
N ASP A 609 6.47 4.87 6.67
CA ASP A 609 7.84 5.24 6.97
C ASP A 609 8.28 4.55 8.27
N PRO A 610 9.38 3.77 8.26
CA PRO A 610 9.93 3.09 9.44
C PRO A 610 10.17 3.98 10.67
N ARG A 611 10.22 5.30 10.51
CA ARG A 611 10.32 6.27 11.60
C ARG A 611 8.99 6.53 12.32
N GLY A 612 7.90 5.87 11.91
CA GLY A 612 6.58 5.95 12.54
C GLY A 612 5.64 6.97 11.91
N PHE A 613 5.70 7.17 10.60
CA PHE A 613 4.81 8.07 9.87
C PHE A 613 4.12 7.32 8.73
N VAL A 614 2.87 7.70 8.42
CA VAL A 614 2.12 7.13 7.29
C VAL A 614 1.85 8.24 6.29
N TYR A 615 2.23 8.01 5.04
CA TYR A 615 1.96 8.90 3.93
C TYR A 615 0.70 8.39 3.21
N VAL A 616 -0.36 9.19 3.18
CA VAL A 616 -1.64 8.86 2.54
C VAL A 616 -1.83 9.73 1.30
N SER A 617 -2.07 9.10 0.16
CA SER A 617 -2.38 9.73 -1.12
C SER A 617 -3.89 9.76 -1.31
N GLU A 618 -4.51 10.94 -1.11
CA GLU A 618 -5.93 11.14 -1.37
C GLU A 618 -6.10 11.82 -2.72
N MET A 619 -6.89 11.21 -3.60
CA MET A 619 -6.90 11.44 -5.05
C MET A 619 -7.13 12.88 -5.50
N VAL A 620 -7.73 13.72 -4.66
CA VAL A 620 -8.16 15.07 -5.06
C VAL A 620 -7.34 16.15 -4.37
N SER A 621 -7.00 15.92 -3.11
CA SER A 621 -6.43 16.92 -2.23
C SER A 621 -4.92 16.75 -2.06
N GLY A 622 -4.32 15.61 -2.40
CA GLY A 622 -2.87 15.41 -2.35
C GLY A 622 -2.43 14.52 -1.20
N ILE A 623 -1.28 14.82 -0.61
CA ILE A 623 -0.59 13.93 0.33
C ILE A 623 -0.76 14.41 1.77
N TYR A 624 -1.19 13.50 2.64
CA TYR A 624 -1.27 13.68 4.09
C TYR A 624 -0.19 12.87 4.77
N VAL A 625 0.48 13.46 5.75
CA VAL A 625 1.42 12.76 6.63
C VAL A 625 0.77 12.64 7.99
N ILE A 626 0.48 11.42 8.42
CA ILE A 626 -0.13 11.16 9.72
C ILE A 626 0.79 10.32 10.59
N GLN A 627 0.58 10.37 11.89
CA GLN A 627 1.28 9.53 12.86
C GLN A 627 0.28 9.01 13.88
N PHE A 628 0.30 7.70 14.11
CA PHE A 628 -0.41 7.05 15.21
C PHE A 628 0.46 7.11 16.47
N ASP A 629 -0.16 7.29 17.64
CA ASP A 629 0.55 7.32 18.92
C ASP A 629 1.31 6.00 19.18
N GLU A 630 0.80 4.88 18.66
CA GLU A 630 1.41 3.56 18.72
C GLU A 630 2.76 3.46 17.99
N ASP A 631 2.98 4.28 16.96
CA ASP A 631 4.22 4.27 16.16
C ASP A 631 5.17 5.41 16.53
N TYR A 632 4.84 6.23 17.52
CA TYR A 632 5.70 7.35 17.93
C TYR A 632 7.04 6.87 18.47
N ASP A 633 8.12 7.23 17.77
CA ASP A 633 9.50 7.03 18.23
C ASP A 633 10.13 8.38 18.62
N PRO A 634 10.53 8.59 19.89
CA PRO A 634 11.18 9.82 20.33
C PRO A 634 12.55 10.07 19.70
N MET A 635 13.15 9.10 18.99
CA MET A 635 14.34 9.31 18.18
C MET A 635 14.05 10.15 16.94
N TYR A 636 12.82 10.10 16.41
CA TYR A 636 12.37 10.78 15.20
C TYR A 636 11.26 11.81 15.53
N ASP A 637 11.60 12.77 16.40
CA ASP A 637 10.65 13.77 16.90
C ASP A 637 10.38 14.89 15.87
N TYR A 638 9.41 14.64 14.98
CA TYR A 638 8.89 15.61 14.01
C TYR A 638 7.48 16.07 14.41
N PRO A 639 7.35 17.15 15.20
CA PRO A 639 6.05 17.57 15.70
C PRO A 639 5.15 18.10 14.57
N PRO A 640 3.82 18.03 14.73
CA PRO A 640 2.86 18.66 13.83
C PRO A 640 3.21 20.13 13.57
N LEU A 641 3.13 20.54 12.30
CA LEU A 641 3.30 21.95 11.94
C LEU A 641 2.12 22.82 12.39
N TRP A 642 0.94 22.22 12.55
CA TRP A 642 -0.29 22.87 12.95
C TRP A 642 -0.94 22.06 14.06
N TYR A 643 -1.37 22.74 15.12
CA TYR A 643 -2.18 22.13 16.17
C TYR A 643 -3.63 22.15 15.73
N ASP A 644 -4.32 21.03 15.91
CA ASP A 644 -5.75 20.99 15.63
C ASP A 644 -6.48 21.91 16.61
N LEU A 645 -7.55 22.56 16.16
CA LEU A 645 -8.39 23.40 17.03
C LEU A 645 -9.04 22.60 18.17
N MET A 646 -9.01 21.26 18.08
CA MET A 646 -9.48 20.33 19.10
C MET A 646 -8.48 20.10 20.25
N ASP A 647 -7.19 20.41 20.06
CA ASP A 647 -6.17 20.30 21.13
C ASP A 647 -6.21 21.49 22.12
N GLU A 648 -7.04 22.51 21.84
CA GLU A 648 -7.24 23.69 22.71
C GLU A 648 -8.46 23.59 23.67
N GLU A 649 -9.28 22.53 23.60
CA GLU A 649 -10.36 22.24 24.57
C GLU A 649 -10.02 21.05 25.49
#